data_AF-A0A0C9MJ82-F1
#
_entry.id   AF-A0A0C9MJ82-F1
#
_cell.length_a   1.000
_cell.length_b   1.000
_cell.length_c   1.000
_cell.angle_alpha   90.00
_cell.angle_beta   90.00
_cell.angle_gamma   90.00
#
_symmetry.space_group_name_H-M   'P 1'
#
loop_
_entity.id
_entity.type
_entity.pdbx_description
1 polymer ?
#
loop_
_entity_poly.entity_id
_entity_poly.type
_entity_poly.pdbx_seq_one_letter_code
_entity_poly.pdbx_strand_id
1 'polypeptide(L)'
;MSENRKRPLPSSNIPGFPAKRVSRLSVGMDKLNISNDEGLSTIDFQGTTFDQPLLEEPSNVDIDQAAEASTPSALVRITHSQHEQYTSNHPHTILSSILHPSIESSLATRFNENSVTPTIRKHPSDPRDIKSADTQRRYAQAIADYLEKIGFKEFVPQHRAIRSLSSKDFHYIYTHLVQHYDPSLRHKSKIEDHVIEIMNDLKYPLRDSISRKSLLSIGAIHSNANFYGLLHWLMEACKSRDVANPKEFKDPPVADLEIEENAIASAFAEFSFATYRKYISSTEEPTYDEEMDPLINRFGKKALILFNLTAHSPDLAVIAEERDRDIQEMDTEIAALREEIAMLESESEGSKIEDLKKRNSDLTRDGAKFRNYCQEKRKRVEKYRSINKVVEDEVKRLDSENHKLEQQKAELEEKLKEKNVPLATLESLVKEHEAETKRCADLTAHLETRRLAYNEKVETLMVLRDKVRKQADEFNTKVKKLFPTVQEQHEFLLVYNPGATTANELLSYDVDQKLTPVLDRLEITERQDFDQITLETQRLREKTDALNADIQQIKMELAEKQKEVEMKAKKFEDGLRQFREDNEKYNILTEKHEKALDDECNRSRDSLIKARNRLLAEEARLQDMKRRFEEEQEELLMAARQLTSQFAQSQEELLPMLESLAKLIDEK
;
A
#
# COMPACT_ATOMS: atom_id res chain seq x y z
N MET A 1 -21.51 28.05 54.93
CA MET A 1 -20.12 28.44 55.25
C MET A 1 -19.21 27.53 54.45
N SER A 2 -18.89 27.86 53.19
CA SER A 2 -17.84 28.79 52.73
C SER A 2 -16.56 28.03 52.37
N GLU A 3 -15.97 28.40 51.22
CA GLU A 3 -14.67 27.99 50.63
C GLU A 3 -14.72 26.72 49.73
N ASN A 4 -14.84 26.79 48.40
CA ASN A 4 -14.30 27.68 47.36
C ASN A 4 -12.78 27.54 47.15
N ARG A 5 -12.36 26.61 46.27
CA ARG A 5 -11.09 26.71 45.53
C ARG A 5 -11.16 25.97 44.17
N LYS A 6 -11.20 26.79 43.13
CA LYS A 6 -11.06 26.44 41.71
C LYS A 6 -9.67 25.87 41.42
N ARG A 7 -9.59 24.87 40.53
CA ARG A 7 -8.40 24.61 39.69
C ARG A 7 -8.81 24.36 38.24
N PRO A 8 -7.94 24.72 37.27
CA PRO A 8 -8.34 25.01 35.89
C PRO A 8 -8.11 23.82 34.94
N LEU A 9 -8.91 23.80 33.87
CA LEU A 9 -8.73 22.98 32.67
C LEU A 9 -7.48 23.41 31.89
N PRO A 10 -6.72 22.49 31.27
CA PRO A 10 -5.86 22.82 30.15
C PRO A 10 -6.53 22.51 28.81
N SER A 11 -6.32 23.46 27.91
CA SER A 11 -6.78 23.58 26.54
C SER A 11 -6.38 22.41 25.63
N SER A 12 -7.32 22.05 24.77
CA SER A 12 -7.09 21.45 23.46
C SER A 12 -6.06 22.26 22.66
N ASN A 13 -4.94 21.64 22.29
CA ASN A 13 -4.16 22.07 21.14
C ASN A 13 -3.49 20.85 20.50
N ILE A 14 -3.97 20.55 19.30
CA ILE A 14 -3.43 19.58 18.36
C ILE A 14 -2.20 20.21 17.68
N PRO A 15 -1.09 19.47 17.54
CA PRO A 15 -0.29 19.54 16.33
C PRO A 15 -0.15 18.12 15.77
N GLY A 16 -0.61 17.84 14.55
CA GLY A 16 -0.02 18.42 13.35
C GLY A 16 1.17 17.55 12.95
N PHE A 17 0.90 16.50 12.17
CA PHE A 17 1.93 15.70 11.49
C PHE A 17 2.87 16.58 10.67
N PRO A 18 4.18 16.27 10.67
CA PRO A 18 4.91 16.31 9.42
C PRO A 18 5.57 14.98 9.11
N ALA A 19 5.35 14.56 7.88
CA ALA A 19 5.94 13.41 7.24
C ALA A 19 7.36 13.70 6.74
N LYS A 20 8.09 12.60 6.48
CA LYS A 20 9.26 12.42 5.58
C LYS A 20 10.66 12.82 6.09
N ARG A 21 11.49 11.78 6.27
CA ARG A 21 12.84 11.51 5.68
C ARG A 21 13.60 10.59 6.66
N VAL A 22 13.64 9.28 6.44
CA VAL A 22 14.58 8.54 5.56
C VAL A 22 16.02 8.96 5.78
N SER A 23 16.75 8.17 6.59
CA SER A 23 18.14 7.78 6.31
C SER A 23 18.73 6.90 7.43
N ARG A 24 19.36 5.79 6.99
CA ARG A 24 20.48 5.03 7.58
C ARG A 24 20.21 3.82 8.48
N LEU A 25 20.31 2.67 7.82
CA LEU A 25 20.99 1.45 8.26
C LEU A 25 22.40 1.73 8.82
N SER A 26 22.82 0.97 9.84
CA SER A 26 23.73 -0.18 9.68
C SER A 26 24.17 -0.79 11.03
N VAL A 27 24.69 -2.01 10.93
CA VAL A 27 25.53 -2.79 11.88
C VAL A 27 24.81 -3.72 12.86
N GLY A 28 25.14 -5.02 12.77
CA GLY A 28 25.00 -5.97 13.87
C GLY A 28 24.61 -7.42 13.52
N MET A 29 25.22 -8.03 12.50
CA MET A 29 25.32 -9.49 12.43
C MET A 29 26.65 -9.85 13.09
N ASP A 30 26.59 -10.53 14.23
CA ASP A 30 27.59 -11.51 14.66
C ASP A 30 27.14 -12.17 15.98
N LYS A 31 27.46 -13.47 16.08
CA LYS A 31 27.34 -14.38 17.23
C LYS A 31 26.03 -15.14 17.35
N LEU A 32 26.01 -16.35 16.78
CA LEU A 32 25.63 -17.57 17.52
C LEU A 32 26.43 -18.75 16.94
N ASN A 33 27.46 -19.14 17.67
CA ASN A 33 28.17 -20.41 17.52
C ASN A 33 28.24 -21.01 18.92
N ILE A 34 27.36 -21.96 19.25
CA ILE A 34 27.45 -22.78 20.45
C ILE A 34 27.03 -24.20 20.06
N SER A 35 28.05 -25.04 19.91
CA SER A 35 27.98 -26.48 20.03
C SER A 35 27.38 -26.87 21.37
N ASN A 36 26.58 -27.93 21.41
CA ASN A 36 26.52 -28.82 22.57
C ASN A 36 26.08 -30.21 22.08
N ASP A 37 27.07 -31.09 22.10
CA ASP A 37 26.95 -32.54 22.11
C ASP A 37 27.12 -33.02 23.56
N GLU A 38 26.74 -34.27 23.82
CA GLU A 38 26.82 -35.05 25.06
C GLU A 38 25.61 -35.03 26.01
N GLY A 39 25.01 -36.23 26.17
CA GLY A 39 24.10 -36.55 27.27
C GLY A 39 23.18 -37.77 27.04
N LEU A 40 23.74 -38.95 26.75
CA LEU A 40 23.02 -40.23 26.71
C LEU A 40 22.59 -40.70 28.11
N SER A 41 21.37 -41.24 28.24
CA SER A 41 21.06 -42.42 29.06
C SER A 41 19.64 -42.96 28.79
N THR A 42 19.60 -44.03 27.98
CA THR A 42 18.90 -45.31 28.15
C THR A 42 17.64 -45.39 29.03
N ILE A 43 16.52 -45.86 28.45
CA ILE A 43 15.61 -46.91 28.97
C ILE A 43 14.93 -47.59 27.77
N ASP A 44 14.87 -48.92 27.84
CA ASP A 44 14.55 -49.90 26.82
C ASP A 44 13.05 -50.07 26.47
N PHE A 45 12.85 -50.64 25.26
CA PHE A 45 12.01 -51.80 24.91
C PHE A 45 10.80 -51.63 23.95
N GLN A 46 10.86 -52.50 22.91
CA GLN A 46 9.80 -53.12 22.09
C GLN A 46 9.19 -52.38 20.88
N GLY A 47 9.89 -52.52 19.74
CA GLY A 47 9.48 -53.32 18.58
C GLY A 47 8.09 -53.13 17.96
N THR A 48 8.04 -52.63 16.73
CA THR A 48 7.14 -53.12 15.66
C THR A 48 7.67 -52.71 14.29
N THR A 49 8.14 -53.75 13.60
CA THR A 49 8.26 -54.07 12.18
C THR A 49 7.55 -53.21 11.09
N PHE A 50 8.20 -53.21 9.92
CA PHE A 50 7.70 -53.20 8.52
C PHE A 50 7.96 -51.97 7.59
N ASP A 51 8.79 -52.27 6.57
CA ASP A 51 8.91 -51.82 5.16
C ASP A 51 9.40 -50.42 4.71
N GLN A 52 10.63 -50.44 4.17
CA GLN A 52 11.06 -49.65 3.01
C GLN A 52 10.65 -50.34 1.70
N PRO A 53 10.51 -49.56 0.61
CA PRO A 53 11.32 -49.89 -0.56
C PRO A 53 12.12 -48.70 -1.13
N LEU A 54 13.28 -49.07 -1.66
CA LEU A 54 14.24 -48.32 -2.46
C LEU A 54 13.78 -48.12 -3.92
N LEU A 55 14.55 -47.26 -4.63
CA LEU A 55 14.64 -47.03 -6.09
C LEU A 55 13.70 -45.93 -6.61
N GLU A 56 14.10 -44.96 -7.44
CA GLU A 56 15.28 -44.77 -8.29
C GLU A 56 15.32 -43.29 -8.76
N GLU A 57 16.50 -42.69 -8.86
CA GLU A 57 16.74 -41.47 -9.66
C GLU A 57 16.87 -41.82 -11.15
N PRO A 58 16.62 -40.87 -12.06
CA PRO A 58 17.49 -40.81 -13.23
C PRO A 58 17.98 -39.39 -13.55
N SER A 59 19.25 -39.34 -13.93
CA SER A 59 19.98 -38.22 -14.48
C SER A 59 19.94 -38.20 -16.03
N ASN A 60 19.93 -36.96 -16.56
CA ASN A 60 20.43 -36.43 -17.84
C ASN A 60 20.70 -37.35 -19.05
N VAL A 61 20.21 -36.92 -20.23
CA VAL A 61 21.05 -36.80 -21.46
C VAL A 61 20.55 -35.64 -22.36
N ASP A 62 21.52 -34.87 -22.85
CA ASP A 62 21.53 -33.82 -23.88
C ASP A 62 20.95 -34.22 -25.26
N ILE A 63 20.42 -33.24 -26.00
CA ILE A 63 20.59 -33.15 -27.47
C ILE A 63 20.75 -31.68 -27.85
N ASP A 64 21.87 -31.37 -28.49
CA ASP A 64 22.22 -30.08 -29.05
C ASP A 64 22.53 -30.23 -30.55
N GLN A 65 22.42 -29.11 -31.27
CA GLN A 65 22.91 -28.79 -32.63
C GLN A 65 22.10 -29.18 -33.89
N ALA A 66 21.70 -28.14 -34.63
CA ALA A 66 22.27 -27.87 -35.96
C ALA A 66 22.04 -26.39 -36.35
N ALA A 67 23.13 -25.73 -36.74
CA ALA A 67 23.19 -24.41 -37.35
C ALA A 67 23.25 -24.54 -38.87
N GLU A 68 22.71 -23.57 -39.62
CA GLU A 68 23.25 -23.20 -40.94
C GLU A 68 22.88 -21.77 -41.32
N ALA A 69 23.85 -21.09 -41.93
CA ALA A 69 23.93 -19.65 -42.17
C ALA A 69 23.32 -19.22 -43.52
N SER A 70 22.98 -17.93 -43.65
CA SER A 70 23.35 -17.05 -44.79
C SER A 70 22.63 -15.69 -44.74
N THR A 71 23.38 -14.62 -44.51
CA THR A 71 23.19 -13.28 -45.13
C THR A 71 23.91 -13.27 -46.50
N PRO A 72 23.90 -12.22 -47.38
CA PRO A 72 23.53 -10.82 -47.16
C PRO A 72 22.81 -10.10 -48.34
N SER A 73 22.32 -8.87 -48.11
CA SER A 73 22.66 -7.70 -48.96
C SER A 73 21.98 -6.42 -48.48
N ALA A 74 22.82 -5.41 -48.25
CA ALA A 74 22.46 -4.00 -48.14
C ALA A 74 22.50 -3.36 -49.53
N LEU A 75 21.65 -2.37 -49.82
CA LEU A 75 22.05 -1.15 -50.53
C LEU A 75 20.99 -0.03 -50.50
N VAL A 76 21.38 1.01 -49.75
CA VAL A 76 21.16 2.45 -49.92
C VAL A 76 20.66 2.92 -51.30
N ARG A 77 19.65 3.81 -51.33
CA ARG A 77 19.74 5.11 -52.04
C ARG A 77 18.61 6.09 -51.68
N ILE A 78 19.04 7.20 -51.09
CA ILE A 78 18.40 8.51 -51.09
C ILE A 78 18.53 9.11 -52.50
N THR A 79 17.48 9.70 -53.06
CA THR A 79 17.59 10.91 -53.91
C THR A 79 16.32 11.76 -53.83
N HIS A 80 16.55 13.07 -53.94
CA HIS A 80 15.67 14.22 -53.77
C HIS A 80 15.38 14.84 -55.15
N SER A 81 14.19 15.40 -55.38
CA SER A 81 13.85 16.59 -56.23
C SER A 81 12.33 16.57 -56.54
N GLN A 82 11.54 17.53 -56.06
CA GLN A 82 11.24 18.86 -56.64
C GLN A 82 10.57 18.81 -58.02
N HIS A 83 9.27 19.15 -58.13
CA HIS A 83 8.78 20.46 -58.60
C HIS A 83 7.23 20.52 -58.78
N GLU A 84 6.66 21.60 -58.23
CA GLU A 84 5.63 22.51 -58.82
C GLU A 84 4.18 22.02 -59.09
N GLN A 85 3.21 22.53 -58.32
CA GLN A 85 2.38 23.74 -58.54
C GLN A 85 1.12 23.46 -59.37
N TYR A 86 -0.06 23.57 -58.75
CA TYR A 86 -1.20 24.35 -59.27
C TYR A 86 -2.15 24.75 -58.13
N THR A 87 -2.71 25.94 -58.32
CA THR A 87 -3.31 26.88 -57.37
C THR A 87 -4.83 26.76 -57.25
N SER A 88 -5.43 27.61 -56.39
CA SER A 88 -6.83 28.11 -56.39
C SER A 88 -7.77 27.39 -55.40
N ASN A 89 -8.53 28.00 -54.47
CA ASN A 89 -8.86 29.40 -54.16
C ASN A 89 -9.42 29.49 -52.71
N HIS A 90 -9.05 30.54 -51.99
CA HIS A 90 -9.70 31.05 -50.76
C HIS A 90 -10.70 32.18 -51.13
N PRO A 91 -11.67 32.58 -50.27
CA PRO A 91 -11.38 33.63 -49.27
C PRO A 91 -12.17 33.54 -47.94
N HIS A 92 -11.49 33.84 -46.83
CA HIS A 92 -12.10 34.41 -45.63
C HIS A 92 -11.52 35.83 -45.42
N THR A 93 -12.41 36.80 -45.22
CA THR A 93 -12.15 38.20 -44.85
C THR A 93 -12.00 38.28 -43.31
N ILE A 94 -10.80 38.56 -42.77
CA ILE A 94 -10.24 39.85 -42.28
C ILE A 94 -11.08 40.57 -41.20
N LEU A 95 -10.49 40.71 -40.00
CA LEU A 95 -10.26 41.97 -39.23
C LEU A 95 -9.47 41.59 -37.93
N SER A 96 -8.13 41.71 -37.95
CA SER A 96 -7.31 42.78 -37.32
C SER A 96 -7.38 42.84 -35.78
N SER A 97 -6.38 42.31 -35.05
CA SER A 97 -5.12 42.97 -34.64
C SER A 97 -5.27 43.93 -33.45
N ILE A 98 -4.71 43.57 -32.29
CA ILE A 98 -3.84 44.40 -31.43
C ILE A 98 -3.01 43.42 -30.57
N LEU A 99 -1.69 43.49 -30.74
CA LEU A 99 -0.68 42.84 -29.90
C LEU A 99 0.01 43.94 -29.09
N HIS A 100 0.01 43.81 -27.77
CA HIS A 100 1.12 44.21 -26.91
C HIS A 100 1.29 43.16 -25.80
N PRO A 101 2.53 42.93 -25.34
CA PRO A 101 2.91 41.73 -24.62
C PRO A 101 2.57 41.89 -23.13
N SER A 102 1.71 41.02 -22.61
CA SER A 102 1.56 40.89 -21.16
C SER A 102 2.69 40.01 -20.65
N ILE A 103 3.49 40.60 -19.77
CA ILE A 103 4.54 39.98 -18.98
C ILE A 103 3.93 38.78 -18.22
N GLU A 104 4.22 37.56 -18.67
CA GLU A 104 3.92 36.36 -17.88
C GLU A 104 4.92 36.27 -16.73
N SER A 105 4.43 36.55 -15.53
CA SER A 105 5.09 36.24 -14.28
C SER A 105 5.30 34.73 -14.17
N SER A 106 6.55 34.32 -13.95
CA SER A 106 6.99 32.93 -13.73
C SER A 106 6.39 32.25 -12.49
N LEU A 107 5.48 32.94 -11.77
CA LEU A 107 4.64 32.33 -10.74
C LEU A 107 3.41 31.58 -11.29
N ALA A 108 2.91 31.91 -12.49
CA ALA A 108 1.70 31.26 -13.03
C ALA A 108 1.98 29.83 -13.55
N THR A 109 3.20 29.55 -14.02
CA THR A 109 3.58 28.22 -14.50
C THR A 109 3.91 27.24 -13.36
N ARG A 110 4.32 27.73 -12.19
CA ARG A 110 4.71 26.88 -11.05
C ARG A 110 3.56 26.39 -10.16
N PHE A 111 2.36 26.95 -10.31
CA PHE A 111 1.19 26.48 -9.59
C PHE A 111 0.44 25.32 -10.29
N ASN A 112 0.81 24.95 -11.52
CA ASN A 112 0.08 23.96 -12.32
C ASN A 112 0.75 22.57 -12.43
N GLU A 113 1.92 22.35 -11.83
CA GLU A 113 2.65 21.06 -11.94
C GLU A 113 2.47 20.10 -10.75
N ASN A 114 1.78 20.49 -9.67
CA ASN A 114 1.61 19.62 -8.48
C ASN A 114 0.18 19.54 -7.94
N SER A 115 -0.82 19.60 -8.84
CA SER A 115 -2.21 19.27 -8.51
C SER A 115 -2.62 17.94 -9.14
N VAL A 116 -2.25 16.82 -8.49
CA VAL A 116 -3.03 15.58 -8.64
C VAL A 116 -4.24 15.70 -7.72
N THR A 117 -5.15 16.61 -8.07
CA THR A 117 -6.54 16.48 -7.68
C THR A 117 -7.13 15.38 -8.57
N PRO A 118 -7.69 14.30 -8.03
CA PRO A 118 -8.46 13.39 -8.86
C PRO A 118 -9.62 14.24 -9.40
N THR A 119 -9.63 14.51 -10.70
CA THR A 119 -10.87 14.85 -11.40
C THR A 119 -11.86 13.76 -11.03
N ILE A 120 -12.78 14.08 -10.12
CA ILE A 120 -13.97 13.27 -9.87
C ILE A 120 -14.66 13.19 -11.22
N ARG A 121 -14.46 12.07 -11.92
CA ARG A 121 -15.22 11.76 -13.12
C ARG A 121 -16.67 11.74 -12.66
N LYS A 122 -17.49 12.70 -13.10
CA LYS A 122 -18.91 12.79 -12.73
C LYS A 122 -19.74 11.58 -13.19
N HIS A 123 -19.13 10.67 -13.96
CA HIS A 123 -19.75 9.44 -14.41
C HIS A 123 -18.93 8.23 -13.94
N PRO A 124 -19.56 7.18 -13.38
CA PRO A 124 -18.90 5.94 -13.04
C PRO A 124 -18.10 5.42 -14.24
N SER A 125 -16.81 5.19 -14.06
CA SER A 125 -16.01 4.49 -15.07
C SER A 125 -16.54 3.07 -15.15
N ASP A 126 -16.84 2.58 -16.36
CA ASP A 126 -17.27 1.19 -16.56
C ASP A 126 -16.20 0.25 -15.96
N PRO A 127 -16.53 -0.56 -14.93
CA PRO A 127 -15.58 -1.49 -14.31
C PRO A 127 -15.29 -2.71 -15.20
N ARG A 128 -16.08 -2.92 -16.27
CA ARG A 128 -15.93 -4.04 -17.19
C ARG A 128 -14.84 -3.75 -18.21
N ASP A 129 -14.00 -4.75 -18.50
CA ASP A 129 -13.01 -4.68 -19.58
C ASP A 129 -13.65 -4.94 -20.96
N ILE A 130 -14.62 -4.10 -21.34
CA ILE A 130 -15.37 -4.22 -22.60
C ILE A 130 -14.51 -3.94 -23.85
N LYS A 131 -13.35 -3.30 -23.69
CA LYS A 131 -12.44 -3.00 -24.82
C LYS A 131 -11.60 -4.20 -25.22
N SER A 132 -11.37 -5.15 -24.31
CA SER A 132 -10.68 -6.40 -24.62
C SER A 132 -11.51 -7.26 -25.59
N ALA A 133 -10.85 -7.71 -26.66
CA ALA A 133 -11.45 -8.59 -27.66
C ALA A 133 -11.93 -9.92 -27.05
N ASP A 134 -11.21 -10.43 -26.04
CA ASP A 134 -11.56 -11.68 -25.35
C ASP A 134 -12.84 -11.53 -24.52
N THR A 135 -13.02 -10.38 -23.85
CA THR A 135 -14.26 -10.08 -23.11
C THR A 135 -15.44 -9.94 -24.05
N GLN A 136 -15.28 -9.25 -25.18
CA GLN A 136 -16.33 -9.15 -26.20
C GLN A 136 -16.72 -10.52 -26.75
N ARG A 137 -15.73 -11.39 -27.03
CA ARG A 137 -15.98 -12.77 -27.49
C ARG A 137 -16.77 -13.58 -26.46
N ARG A 138 -16.42 -13.46 -25.17
CA ARG A 138 -17.15 -14.13 -24.08
C ARG A 138 -18.59 -13.62 -23.96
N TYR A 139 -18.79 -12.31 -24.04
CA TYR A 139 -20.14 -11.71 -24.00
C TYR A 139 -20.98 -12.15 -25.19
N ALA A 140 -20.42 -12.10 -26.40
CA ALA A 140 -21.08 -12.57 -27.61
C ALA A 140 -21.55 -14.04 -27.49
N GLN A 141 -20.69 -14.92 -26.97
CA GLN A 141 -21.04 -16.32 -26.76
C GLN A 141 -22.13 -16.47 -25.70
N ALA A 142 -21.99 -15.83 -24.53
CA ALA A 142 -22.97 -15.93 -23.45
C ALA A 142 -24.35 -15.43 -23.87
N ILE A 143 -24.41 -14.33 -24.64
CA ILE A 143 -25.66 -13.80 -25.20
C ILE A 143 -26.27 -14.82 -26.17
N ALA A 144 -25.48 -15.39 -27.08
CA ALA A 144 -25.97 -16.38 -28.03
C ALA A 144 -26.53 -17.63 -27.33
N ASP A 145 -25.81 -18.18 -26.37
CA ASP A 145 -26.22 -19.36 -25.59
C ASP A 145 -27.53 -19.09 -24.82
N TYR A 146 -27.68 -17.89 -24.25
CA TYR A 146 -28.90 -17.53 -23.53
C TYR A 146 -30.10 -17.31 -24.46
N LEU A 147 -29.90 -16.66 -25.62
CA LEU A 147 -30.95 -16.47 -26.63
C LEU A 147 -31.46 -17.81 -27.16
N GLU A 148 -30.57 -18.77 -27.37
CA GLU A 148 -30.94 -20.13 -27.75
C GLU A 148 -31.77 -20.80 -26.65
N LYS A 149 -31.38 -20.65 -25.38
CA LYS A 149 -32.10 -21.19 -24.22
C LYS A 149 -33.54 -20.66 -24.10
N ILE A 150 -33.78 -19.37 -24.35
CA ILE A 150 -35.12 -18.77 -24.29
C ILE A 150 -35.92 -18.95 -25.59
N GLY A 151 -35.39 -19.70 -26.56
CA GLY A 151 -36.10 -20.08 -27.78
C GLY A 151 -36.20 -18.98 -28.82
N PHE A 152 -35.26 -18.03 -28.86
CA PHE A 152 -35.26 -16.95 -29.84
C PHE A 152 -34.82 -17.46 -31.23
N LYS A 153 -35.80 -17.79 -32.08
CA LYS A 153 -35.56 -18.40 -33.40
C LYS A 153 -35.28 -17.41 -34.54
N GLU A 154 -35.60 -16.13 -34.36
CA GLU A 154 -35.36 -15.09 -35.38
C GLU A 154 -33.88 -14.73 -35.52
N PHE A 155 -33.06 -15.09 -34.52
CA PHE A 155 -31.61 -15.03 -34.57
C PHE A 155 -31.07 -16.45 -34.57
N VAL A 156 -30.81 -17.00 -35.76
CA VAL A 156 -30.10 -18.28 -35.89
C VAL A 156 -28.60 -17.98 -35.94
N PRO A 157 -27.78 -18.47 -34.99
CA PRO A 157 -26.32 -18.39 -35.05
C PRO A 157 -25.73 -19.31 -36.14
N GLN A 158 -26.33 -19.35 -37.33
CA GLN A 158 -25.85 -20.17 -38.43
C GLN A 158 -24.59 -19.50 -39.04
N HIS A 159 -23.44 -19.94 -38.55
CA HIS A 159 -22.10 -19.83 -39.13
C HIS A 159 -21.26 -18.57 -38.88
N ARG A 160 -21.69 -17.61 -38.06
CA ARG A 160 -20.76 -16.58 -37.55
C ARG A 160 -21.02 -16.33 -36.07
N ALA A 161 -20.01 -16.61 -35.23
CA ALA A 161 -19.91 -15.97 -33.92
C ALA A 161 -20.21 -14.47 -34.09
N ILE A 162 -20.88 -13.82 -33.13
CA ILE A 162 -21.15 -12.38 -33.14
C ILE A 162 -19.79 -11.64 -33.09
N ARG A 163 -19.09 -11.62 -34.21
CA ARG A 163 -17.77 -10.99 -34.37
C ARG A 163 -17.95 -9.50 -34.61
N SER A 164 -19.12 -9.10 -35.13
CA SER A 164 -19.53 -7.71 -35.32
C SER A 164 -21.03 -7.58 -35.09
N LEU A 165 -21.43 -6.86 -34.05
CA LEU A 165 -22.83 -6.53 -33.79
C LEU A 165 -23.31 -5.48 -34.82
N SER A 166 -24.18 -5.87 -35.76
CA SER A 166 -24.83 -4.90 -36.65
C SER A 166 -25.95 -4.16 -35.93
N SER A 167 -26.38 -3.00 -36.43
CA SER A 167 -27.53 -2.28 -35.85
C SER A 167 -28.81 -3.12 -35.88
N LYS A 168 -28.99 -3.94 -36.93
CA LYS A 168 -30.15 -4.84 -37.05
C LYS A 168 -30.11 -5.94 -35.98
N ASP A 169 -28.95 -6.56 -35.79
CA ASP A 169 -28.77 -7.61 -34.79
C ASP A 169 -28.97 -7.05 -33.38
N PHE A 170 -28.40 -5.87 -33.09
CA PHE A 170 -28.64 -5.19 -31.82
C PHE A 170 -30.13 -4.95 -31.58
N HIS A 171 -30.87 -4.42 -32.56
CA HIS A 171 -32.30 -4.16 -32.39
C HIS A 171 -33.11 -5.42 -32.11
N TYR A 172 -32.85 -6.52 -32.82
CA TYR A 172 -33.54 -7.79 -32.57
C TYR A 172 -33.23 -8.34 -31.18
N ILE A 173 -31.94 -8.42 -30.83
CA ILE A 173 -31.50 -8.97 -29.54
C ILE A 173 -32.02 -8.09 -28.39
N TYR A 174 -31.85 -6.76 -28.50
CA TYR A 174 -32.31 -5.81 -27.50
C TYR A 174 -33.83 -5.90 -27.29
N THR A 175 -34.61 -5.86 -28.37
CA THR A 175 -36.07 -5.92 -28.29
C THR A 175 -36.54 -7.21 -27.64
N HIS A 176 -35.94 -8.33 -28.05
CA HIS A 176 -36.29 -9.62 -27.50
C HIS A 176 -35.96 -9.73 -26.00
N LEU A 177 -34.76 -9.29 -25.59
CA LEU A 177 -34.37 -9.30 -24.18
C LEU A 177 -35.22 -8.35 -23.32
N VAL A 178 -35.56 -7.15 -23.81
CA VAL A 178 -36.44 -6.22 -23.08
C VAL A 178 -37.84 -6.81 -22.91
N GLN A 179 -38.43 -7.38 -23.97
CA GLN A 179 -39.74 -8.01 -23.90
C GLN A 179 -39.73 -9.27 -23.03
N HIS A 180 -38.63 -10.01 -23.06
CA HIS A 180 -38.43 -11.13 -22.15
C HIS A 180 -38.41 -10.61 -20.72
N TYR A 181 -37.64 -9.58 -20.39
CA TYR A 181 -37.53 -8.97 -19.05
C TYR A 181 -38.83 -8.31 -18.54
N ASP A 182 -39.61 -7.67 -19.40
CA ASP A 182 -40.92 -7.12 -19.07
C ASP A 182 -41.80 -7.07 -20.34
N PRO A 183 -42.84 -7.92 -20.44
CA PRO A 183 -43.75 -7.95 -21.59
C PRO A 183 -44.53 -6.64 -21.82
N SER A 184 -44.62 -5.77 -20.81
CA SER A 184 -45.33 -4.48 -20.90
C SER A 184 -44.49 -3.39 -21.59
N LEU A 185 -43.16 -3.54 -21.63
CA LEU A 185 -42.24 -2.61 -22.27
C LEU A 185 -42.25 -2.82 -23.80
N ARG A 186 -43.22 -2.21 -24.47
CA ARG A 186 -43.31 -2.18 -25.95
C ARG A 186 -42.71 -0.90 -26.52
N HIS A 187 -41.92 -1.04 -27.58
CA HIS A 187 -41.42 0.09 -28.37
C HIS A 187 -42.57 0.77 -29.10
N LYS A 188 -42.79 2.07 -28.86
CA LYS A 188 -43.85 2.87 -29.49
C LYS A 188 -43.39 3.60 -30.76
N SER A 189 -42.08 3.81 -30.92
CA SER A 189 -41.46 4.52 -32.06
C SER A 189 -40.09 3.93 -32.43
N LYS A 190 -39.19 4.71 -33.06
CA LYS A 190 -37.82 4.27 -33.41
C LYS A 190 -37.10 3.78 -32.15
N ILE A 191 -36.44 2.61 -32.25
CA ILE A 191 -35.84 1.93 -31.09
C ILE A 191 -34.78 2.83 -30.44
N GLU A 192 -33.99 3.55 -31.24
CA GLU A 192 -32.92 4.44 -30.78
C GLU A 192 -33.42 5.58 -29.88
N ASP A 193 -34.70 5.96 -29.99
CA ASP A 193 -35.28 7.02 -29.15
C ASP A 193 -35.70 6.50 -27.76
N HIS A 194 -35.96 5.20 -27.62
CA HIS A 194 -36.43 4.61 -26.36
C HIS A 194 -35.37 3.82 -25.61
N VAL A 195 -34.26 3.43 -26.25
CA VAL A 195 -33.21 2.64 -25.57
C VAL A 195 -32.73 3.32 -24.29
N ILE A 196 -32.49 4.64 -24.32
CA ILE A 196 -32.01 5.38 -23.13
C ILE A 196 -33.08 5.45 -22.04
N GLU A 197 -34.34 5.65 -22.40
CA GLU A 197 -35.48 5.71 -21.47
C GLU A 197 -35.67 4.36 -20.76
N ILE A 198 -35.75 3.27 -21.53
CA ILE A 198 -35.90 1.91 -20.99
C ILE A 198 -34.70 1.55 -20.11
N MET A 199 -33.47 1.88 -20.53
CA MET A 199 -32.28 1.64 -19.69
C MET A 199 -32.29 2.49 -18.40
N ASN A 200 -32.92 3.65 -18.40
CA ASN A 200 -33.09 4.48 -17.20
C ASN A 200 -34.15 3.91 -16.23
N ASP A 201 -35.21 3.32 -16.78
CA ASP A 201 -36.25 2.64 -15.99
C ASP A 201 -35.73 1.37 -15.36
N LEU A 202 -34.96 0.59 -16.13
CA LEU A 202 -34.25 -0.60 -15.65
C LEU A 202 -33.02 -0.29 -14.76
N LYS A 203 -32.78 0.99 -14.44
CA LYS A 203 -31.67 1.46 -13.60
C LYS A 203 -30.30 0.97 -14.06
N TYR A 204 -30.09 0.92 -15.37
CA TYR A 204 -28.80 0.55 -15.95
C TYR A 204 -27.68 1.46 -15.41
N PRO A 205 -26.66 0.92 -14.73
CA PRO A 205 -25.64 1.73 -14.04
C PRO A 205 -24.83 2.63 -14.97
N LEU A 206 -24.69 2.25 -16.25
CA LEU A 206 -23.85 2.93 -17.23
C LEU A 206 -24.69 3.63 -18.31
N ARG A 207 -25.93 4.01 -18.01
CA ARG A 207 -26.84 4.69 -18.94
C ARG A 207 -26.23 5.96 -19.57
N ASP A 208 -25.44 6.71 -18.79
CA ASP A 208 -24.78 7.94 -19.25
C ASP A 208 -23.70 7.69 -20.32
N SER A 209 -23.20 6.45 -20.42
CA SER A 209 -22.21 6.06 -21.44
C SER A 209 -22.85 5.81 -22.82
N ILE A 210 -24.18 5.75 -22.89
CA ILE A 210 -24.94 5.53 -24.11
C ILE A 210 -25.50 6.87 -24.58
N SER A 211 -25.05 7.32 -25.76
CA SER A 211 -25.57 8.52 -26.40
C SER A 211 -26.49 8.18 -27.57
N ARG A 212 -27.41 9.08 -27.91
CA ARG A 212 -28.22 8.96 -29.13
C ARG A 212 -27.35 8.81 -30.39
N LYS A 213 -26.23 9.52 -30.45
CA LYS A 213 -25.28 9.42 -31.57
C LYS A 213 -24.65 8.02 -31.67
N SER A 214 -24.29 7.40 -30.55
CA SER A 214 -23.75 6.03 -30.55
C SER A 214 -24.78 4.98 -30.96
N LEU A 215 -26.07 5.19 -30.66
CA LEU A 215 -27.16 4.28 -31.08
C LEU A 215 -27.36 4.29 -32.61
N LEU A 216 -27.15 5.43 -33.27
CA LEU A 216 -27.18 5.50 -34.73
C LEU A 216 -25.97 4.82 -35.39
N SER A 217 -24.92 4.52 -34.63
CA SER A 217 -23.66 3.98 -35.15
C SER A 217 -23.20 2.70 -34.41
N ILE A 218 -24.12 1.84 -33.99
CA ILE A 218 -23.82 0.64 -33.16
C ILE A 218 -22.69 -0.22 -33.74
N GLY A 219 -22.69 -0.43 -35.06
CA GLY A 219 -21.68 -1.23 -35.76
C GLY A 219 -20.29 -0.58 -35.88
N ALA A 220 -20.11 0.68 -35.48
CA ALA A 220 -18.80 1.31 -35.53
C ALA A 220 -17.84 0.68 -34.51
N ILE A 221 -16.58 0.49 -34.93
CA ILE A 221 -15.53 -0.22 -34.17
C ILE A 221 -15.39 0.31 -32.73
N HIS A 222 -15.54 1.61 -32.53
CA HIS A 222 -15.33 2.26 -31.23
C HIS A 222 -16.56 2.22 -30.30
N SER A 223 -17.77 1.98 -30.82
CA SER A 223 -19.01 1.94 -30.03
C SER A 223 -19.51 0.53 -29.78
N ASN A 224 -19.09 -0.45 -30.60
CA ASN A 224 -19.55 -1.83 -30.53
C ASN A 224 -19.34 -2.47 -29.14
N ALA A 225 -18.18 -2.19 -28.53
CA ALA A 225 -17.83 -2.64 -27.18
C ALA A 225 -18.88 -2.28 -26.10
N ASN A 226 -19.41 -1.05 -26.15
CA ASN A 226 -20.40 -0.59 -25.18
C ASN A 226 -21.73 -1.33 -25.33
N PHE A 227 -22.12 -1.65 -26.57
CA PHE A 227 -23.38 -2.33 -26.86
C PHE A 227 -23.33 -3.83 -26.54
N TYR A 228 -22.19 -4.50 -26.71
CA TYR A 228 -22.01 -5.85 -26.13
C TYR A 228 -22.12 -5.83 -24.61
N GLY A 229 -21.51 -4.84 -23.96
CA GLY A 229 -21.65 -4.67 -22.52
C GLY A 229 -23.10 -4.44 -22.10
N LEU A 230 -23.85 -3.62 -22.84
CA LEU A 230 -25.27 -3.37 -22.58
C LEU A 230 -26.10 -4.64 -22.73
N LEU A 231 -25.99 -5.33 -23.86
CA LEU A 231 -26.74 -6.56 -24.13
C LEU A 231 -26.40 -7.66 -23.12
N HIS A 232 -25.13 -7.81 -22.76
CA HIS A 232 -24.71 -8.79 -21.75
C HIS A 232 -25.30 -8.46 -20.38
N TRP A 233 -25.30 -7.19 -19.98
CA TRP A 233 -25.94 -6.79 -18.72
C TRP A 233 -27.45 -7.06 -18.74
N LEU A 234 -28.13 -6.74 -19.83
CA LEU A 234 -29.56 -6.97 -19.97
C LEU A 234 -29.89 -8.48 -19.95
N MET A 235 -29.07 -9.30 -20.59
CA MET A 235 -29.14 -10.76 -20.52
C MET A 235 -28.97 -11.26 -19.07
N GLU A 236 -27.98 -10.77 -18.33
CA GLU A 236 -27.82 -11.14 -16.92
C GLU A 236 -29.01 -10.68 -16.06
N ALA A 237 -29.56 -9.50 -16.32
CA ALA A 237 -30.78 -9.04 -15.65
C ALA A 237 -31.97 -9.98 -15.92
N CYS A 238 -32.12 -10.45 -17.17
CA CYS A 238 -33.12 -11.45 -17.53
C CYS A 238 -32.89 -12.76 -16.78
N LYS A 239 -31.64 -13.27 -16.73
CA LYS A 239 -31.30 -14.48 -15.96
C LYS A 239 -31.64 -14.33 -14.48
N SER A 240 -31.30 -13.20 -13.86
CA SER A 240 -31.62 -12.95 -12.45
C SER A 240 -33.12 -12.97 -12.21
N ARG A 241 -33.92 -12.40 -13.12
CA ARG A 241 -35.38 -12.44 -13.03
C ARG A 241 -35.95 -13.84 -13.28
N ASP A 242 -35.39 -14.59 -14.22
CA ASP A 242 -35.82 -15.96 -14.50
C ASP A 242 -35.47 -16.93 -13.35
N VAL A 243 -34.37 -16.68 -12.62
CA VAL A 243 -33.99 -17.41 -11.40
C VAL A 243 -34.82 -16.97 -10.20
N ALA A 244 -35.41 -15.76 -10.22
CA ALA A 244 -36.35 -15.30 -9.21
C ALA A 244 -37.69 -16.04 -9.32
N ASN A 245 -37.66 -17.34 -9.06
CA ASN A 245 -38.81 -18.10 -8.62
C ASN A 245 -39.28 -17.44 -7.32
N PRO A 246 -40.56 -17.02 -7.18
CA PRO A 246 -41.06 -16.38 -5.96
C PRO A 246 -40.83 -17.19 -4.68
N LYS A 247 -40.55 -18.49 -4.81
CA LYS A 247 -40.25 -19.43 -3.71
C LYS A 247 -38.78 -19.46 -3.28
N GLU A 248 -37.85 -18.91 -4.05
CA GLU A 248 -36.41 -18.95 -3.78
C GLU A 248 -35.79 -17.59 -3.43
N PHE A 249 -36.57 -16.51 -3.56
CA PHE A 249 -36.16 -15.18 -3.07
C PHE A 249 -36.33 -15.13 -1.55
N LYS A 250 -35.34 -15.65 -0.81
CA LYS A 250 -35.16 -15.30 0.60
C LYS A 250 -34.56 -13.90 0.65
N ASP A 251 -35.35 -12.91 1.05
CA ASP A 251 -34.83 -11.58 1.40
C ASP A 251 -33.72 -11.71 2.47
N PRO A 252 -32.46 -11.35 2.17
CA PRO A 252 -31.44 -11.19 3.19
C PRO A 252 -31.51 -9.74 3.68
N PRO A 253 -32.19 -9.41 4.80
CA PRO A 253 -32.04 -9.98 6.14
C PRO A 253 -33.38 -10.05 6.90
N VAL A 254 -34.43 -10.58 6.25
CA VAL A 254 -35.72 -10.85 6.94
C VAL A 254 -35.76 -12.28 7.45
N ALA A 255 -34.84 -13.14 7.01
CA ALA A 255 -34.72 -14.53 7.49
C ALA A 255 -34.38 -14.66 8.99
N ASP A 256 -33.86 -13.61 9.64
CA ASP A 256 -33.59 -13.58 11.10
C ASP A 256 -34.71 -12.92 11.91
N LEU A 257 -35.74 -12.40 11.24
CA LEU A 257 -37.00 -12.09 11.90
C LEU A 257 -37.88 -13.31 11.67
N GLU A 258 -38.11 -14.08 12.72
CA GLU A 258 -39.27 -14.97 12.82
C GLU A 258 -40.54 -14.11 12.76
N ILE A 259 -40.81 -13.51 11.59
CA ILE A 259 -42.14 -13.03 11.28
C ILE A 259 -42.91 -14.31 11.04
N GLU A 260 -43.50 -14.81 12.12
CA GLU A 260 -44.50 -15.85 12.07
C GLU A 260 -45.45 -15.48 10.93
N GLU A 261 -45.39 -16.24 9.84
CA GLU A 261 -46.20 -16.00 8.67
C GLU A 261 -47.64 -16.13 9.17
N ASN A 262 -48.30 -15.00 9.41
CA ASN A 262 -49.58 -14.97 10.09
C ASN A 262 -50.54 -15.76 9.21
N ALA A 263 -50.76 -17.03 9.58
CA ALA A 263 -51.48 -17.98 8.77
C ALA A 263 -52.91 -17.49 8.49
N ILE A 264 -53.46 -16.71 9.43
CA ILE A 264 -54.76 -16.05 9.31
C ILE A 264 -54.70 -14.92 8.28
N ALA A 265 -53.69 -14.06 8.32
CA ALA A 265 -53.53 -12.97 7.35
C ALA A 265 -53.29 -13.51 5.92
N SER A 266 -52.49 -14.57 5.78
CA SER A 266 -52.22 -15.24 4.50
C SER A 266 -53.49 -15.90 3.95
N ALA A 267 -54.21 -16.68 4.76
CA ALA A 267 -55.47 -17.29 4.35
C ALA A 267 -56.56 -16.25 4.03
N PHE A 268 -56.62 -15.15 4.78
CA PHE A 268 -57.53 -14.04 4.49
C PHE A 268 -57.19 -13.34 3.18
N ALA A 269 -55.91 -13.14 2.88
CA ALA A 269 -55.47 -12.57 1.60
C ALA A 269 -55.81 -13.49 0.43
N GLU A 270 -55.52 -14.79 0.54
CA GLU A 270 -55.88 -15.80 -0.47
C GLU A 270 -57.39 -15.81 -0.75
N PHE A 271 -58.21 -15.81 0.31
CA PHE A 271 -59.66 -15.70 0.21
C PHE A 271 -60.09 -14.39 -0.46
N SER A 272 -59.53 -13.26 -0.02
CA SER A 272 -59.85 -11.95 -0.57
C SER A 272 -59.51 -11.86 -2.05
N PHE A 273 -58.38 -12.41 -2.49
CA PHE A 273 -58.01 -12.44 -3.90
C PHE A 273 -58.90 -13.38 -4.73
N ALA A 274 -59.24 -14.55 -4.21
CA ALA A 274 -60.12 -15.51 -4.88
C ALA A 274 -61.53 -14.92 -5.08
N THR A 275 -62.11 -14.37 -4.02
CA THR A 275 -63.43 -13.73 -4.06
C THR A 275 -63.44 -12.46 -4.89
N TYR A 276 -62.40 -11.62 -4.81
CA TYR A 276 -62.29 -10.42 -5.63
C TYR A 276 -62.13 -10.75 -7.13
N ARG A 277 -61.38 -11.81 -7.47
CA ARG A 277 -61.26 -12.29 -8.85
C ARG A 277 -62.61 -12.80 -9.37
N LYS A 278 -63.37 -13.52 -8.52
CA LYS A 278 -64.73 -13.97 -8.84
C LYS A 278 -65.65 -12.77 -9.06
N TYR A 279 -65.63 -11.79 -8.17
CA TYR A 279 -66.38 -10.53 -8.28
C TYR A 279 -66.10 -9.75 -9.57
N ILE A 280 -64.83 -9.64 -9.99
CA ILE A 280 -64.48 -8.94 -11.25
C ILE A 280 -64.87 -9.76 -12.48
N SER A 281 -64.83 -11.09 -12.39
CA SER A 281 -65.05 -11.99 -13.54
C SER A 281 -66.51 -12.39 -13.71
N SER A 282 -67.34 -12.30 -12.66
CA SER A 282 -68.75 -12.65 -12.70
C SER A 282 -69.60 -11.47 -13.15
N THR A 283 -70.45 -11.72 -14.15
CA THR A 283 -71.47 -10.76 -14.58
C THR A 283 -72.74 -10.78 -13.72
N GLU A 284 -72.86 -11.77 -12.82
CA GLU A 284 -73.95 -11.95 -11.86
C GLU A 284 -73.43 -11.85 -10.42
N GLU A 285 -74.33 -11.74 -9.44
CA GLU A 285 -74.01 -11.65 -8.01
C GLU A 285 -73.39 -12.98 -7.53
N PRO A 286 -72.08 -13.01 -7.25
CA PRO A 286 -71.36 -14.26 -7.07
C PRO A 286 -71.52 -14.82 -5.65
N THR A 287 -71.71 -16.14 -5.55
CA THR A 287 -71.65 -16.89 -4.29
C THR A 287 -70.22 -17.36 -4.02
N TYR A 288 -69.78 -17.32 -2.75
CA TYR A 288 -68.38 -17.55 -2.36
C TYR A 288 -68.15 -18.85 -1.57
N ASP A 289 -69.10 -19.79 -1.62
CA ASP A 289 -69.06 -21.00 -0.80
C ASP A 289 -67.83 -21.87 -1.10
N GLU A 290 -67.45 -21.99 -2.37
CA GLU A 290 -66.27 -22.74 -2.83
C GLU A 290 -64.95 -22.11 -2.34
N GLU A 291 -64.89 -20.78 -2.20
CA GLU A 291 -63.75 -20.06 -1.67
C GLU A 291 -63.69 -20.06 -0.14
N MET A 292 -64.80 -20.39 0.54
CA MET A 292 -64.90 -20.53 1.99
C MET A 292 -64.48 -21.92 2.48
N ASP A 293 -64.66 -22.97 1.68
CA ASP A 293 -64.27 -24.34 2.03
C ASP A 293 -62.78 -24.49 2.40
N PRO A 294 -61.80 -23.87 1.71
CA PRO A 294 -60.39 -23.91 2.11
C PRO A 294 -60.13 -23.27 3.48
N LEU A 295 -60.84 -22.19 3.82
CA LEU A 295 -60.72 -21.54 5.14
C LEU A 295 -61.30 -22.43 6.24
N ILE A 296 -62.46 -23.03 5.98
CA ILE A 296 -63.14 -23.95 6.89
C ILE A 296 -62.26 -25.19 7.14
N ASN A 297 -61.60 -25.72 6.11
CA ASN A 297 -60.71 -26.87 6.24
C ASN A 297 -59.40 -26.51 6.95
N ARG A 298 -58.87 -25.29 6.76
CA ARG A 298 -57.59 -24.86 7.33
C ARG A 298 -57.69 -24.50 8.82
N PHE A 299 -58.79 -23.89 9.25
CA PHE A 299 -58.98 -23.45 10.65
C PHE A 299 -60.01 -24.28 11.42
N GLY A 300 -60.73 -25.19 10.73
CA GLY A 300 -61.79 -26.01 11.32
C GLY A 300 -63.10 -25.22 11.53
N LYS A 301 -64.24 -25.94 11.48
CA LYS A 301 -65.57 -25.35 11.74
C LYS A 301 -65.67 -24.63 13.10
N LYS A 302 -64.92 -25.08 14.12
CA LYS A 302 -64.90 -24.49 15.47
C LYS A 302 -64.22 -23.12 15.53
N ALA A 303 -63.18 -22.85 14.73
CA ALA A 303 -62.54 -21.52 14.70
C ALA A 303 -63.38 -20.50 13.93
N LEU A 304 -64.20 -20.94 12.97
CA LEU A 304 -65.13 -20.07 12.24
C LEU A 304 -66.26 -19.54 13.15
N ILE A 305 -66.68 -20.31 14.15
CA ILE A 305 -67.64 -19.88 15.18
C ILE A 305 -67.07 -18.72 16.02
N LEU A 306 -65.74 -18.66 16.20
CA LEU A 306 -65.07 -17.56 16.89
C LEU A 306 -65.17 -16.24 16.10
N PHE A 307 -65.26 -16.32 14.76
CA PHE A 307 -65.46 -15.16 13.88
C PHE A 307 -66.93 -14.75 13.75
N ASN A 308 -67.86 -15.71 13.88
CA ASN A 308 -69.30 -15.46 13.97
C ASN A 308 -69.76 -15.38 15.43
N LEU A 309 -69.44 -14.26 16.10
CA LEU A 309 -70.04 -13.92 17.40
C LEU A 309 -71.56 -13.68 17.25
N THR A 310 -72.34 -14.75 17.43
CA THR A 310 -73.71 -14.65 17.94
C THR A 310 -73.74 -15.21 19.35
N ALA A 311 -74.08 -14.33 20.30
CA ALA A 311 -73.81 -14.43 21.73
C ALA A 311 -74.54 -15.54 22.53
N HIS A 312 -75.15 -16.54 21.90
CA HIS A 312 -76.10 -17.45 22.58
C HIS A 312 -75.86 -18.94 22.26
N SER A 313 -74.62 -19.43 22.35
CA SER A 313 -74.34 -20.87 22.31
C SER A 313 -73.76 -21.37 23.64
N PRO A 314 -74.29 -22.46 24.24
CA PRO A 314 -73.71 -23.12 25.40
C PRO A 314 -72.29 -23.68 25.15
N ASP A 315 -71.85 -23.74 23.89
CA ASP A 315 -70.49 -24.17 23.52
C ASP A 315 -69.41 -23.13 23.86
N LEU A 316 -69.75 -21.85 24.03
CA LEU A 316 -68.79 -20.81 24.44
C LEU A 316 -68.27 -21.02 25.86
N ALA A 317 -69.11 -21.56 26.76
CA ALA A 317 -68.72 -21.88 28.12
C ALA A 317 -67.72 -23.04 28.13
N VAL A 318 -67.95 -24.06 27.31
CA VAL A 318 -67.03 -25.21 27.15
C VAL A 318 -65.69 -24.77 26.57
N ILE A 319 -65.70 -23.87 25.57
CA ILE A 319 -64.47 -23.36 24.96
C ILE A 319 -63.70 -22.43 25.93
N ALA A 320 -64.41 -21.60 26.71
CA ALA A 320 -63.78 -20.78 27.74
C ALA A 320 -63.15 -21.66 28.83
N GLU A 321 -63.84 -22.73 29.25
CA GLU A 321 -63.37 -23.68 30.26
C GLU A 321 -62.22 -24.57 29.75
N GLU A 322 -62.18 -24.91 28.46
CA GLU A 322 -61.01 -25.53 27.81
C GLU A 322 -59.82 -24.56 27.76
N ARG A 323 -60.04 -23.29 27.37
CA ARG A 323 -58.97 -22.29 27.35
C ARG A 323 -58.42 -21.94 28.72
N ASP A 324 -59.28 -21.84 29.72
CA ASP A 324 -58.84 -21.60 31.10
C ASP A 324 -58.02 -22.80 31.62
N ARG A 325 -58.29 -24.02 31.12
CA ARG A 325 -57.49 -25.21 31.40
C ARG A 325 -56.12 -25.15 30.73
N ASP A 326 -56.07 -24.80 29.45
CA ASP A 326 -54.82 -24.65 28.70
C ASP A 326 -53.95 -23.55 29.30
N ILE A 327 -54.57 -22.43 29.71
CA ILE A 327 -53.89 -21.32 30.40
C ILE A 327 -53.34 -21.80 31.76
N GLN A 328 -54.12 -22.56 32.54
CA GLN A 328 -53.65 -23.13 33.80
C GLN A 328 -52.51 -24.13 33.60
N GLU A 329 -52.57 -24.97 32.57
CA GLU A 329 -51.50 -25.92 32.26
C GLU A 329 -50.22 -25.18 31.86
N MET A 330 -50.32 -24.16 31.00
CA MET A 330 -49.19 -23.28 30.67
C MET A 330 -48.66 -22.52 31.89
N ASP A 331 -49.51 -22.01 32.77
CA ASP A 331 -49.08 -21.32 33.99
C ASP A 331 -48.34 -22.28 34.95
N THR A 332 -48.77 -23.54 35.04
CA THR A 332 -48.05 -24.56 35.82
C THR A 332 -46.71 -24.93 35.18
N GLU A 333 -46.64 -25.02 33.85
CA GLU A 333 -45.39 -25.28 33.13
C GLU A 333 -44.42 -24.10 33.26
N ILE A 334 -44.91 -22.86 33.15
CA ILE A 334 -44.12 -21.64 33.39
C ILE A 334 -43.62 -21.61 34.84
N ALA A 335 -44.44 -21.98 35.82
CA ALA A 335 -44.01 -22.05 37.21
C ALA A 335 -42.92 -23.11 37.43
N ALA A 336 -43.09 -24.30 36.86
CA ALA A 336 -42.09 -25.38 36.91
C ALA A 336 -40.78 -24.99 36.22
N LEU A 337 -40.84 -24.39 35.04
CA LEU A 337 -39.67 -23.88 34.31
C LEU A 337 -38.98 -22.73 35.06
N ARG A 338 -39.73 -21.85 35.72
CA ARG A 338 -39.15 -20.80 36.57
C ARG A 338 -38.46 -21.38 37.80
N GLU A 339 -38.99 -22.44 38.37
CA GLU A 339 -38.37 -23.14 39.50
C GLU A 339 -37.14 -23.94 39.06
N GLU A 340 -37.17 -24.55 37.87
CA GLU A 340 -36.01 -25.17 37.23
C GLU A 340 -34.93 -24.13 36.90
N ILE A 341 -35.31 -22.95 36.37
CA ILE A 341 -34.40 -21.83 36.17
C ILE A 341 -33.82 -21.36 37.52
N ALA A 342 -34.63 -21.24 38.57
CA ALA A 342 -34.14 -20.85 39.89
C ALA A 342 -33.21 -21.91 40.51
N MET A 343 -33.51 -23.20 40.32
CA MET A 343 -32.64 -24.29 40.74
C MET A 343 -31.34 -24.28 39.94
N LEU A 344 -31.38 -24.14 38.62
CA LEU A 344 -30.20 -24.03 37.77
C LEU A 344 -29.40 -22.76 38.08
N GLU A 345 -30.05 -21.64 38.40
CA GLU A 345 -29.39 -20.40 38.83
C GLU A 345 -28.71 -20.59 40.19
N SER A 346 -29.31 -21.36 41.12
CA SER A 346 -28.75 -21.67 42.44
C SER A 346 -27.66 -22.77 42.40
N GLU A 347 -27.80 -23.79 41.56
CA GLU A 347 -26.79 -24.83 41.29
C GLU A 347 -25.65 -24.30 40.41
N SER A 348 -25.93 -23.28 39.60
CA SER A 348 -24.99 -22.52 38.78
C SER A 348 -24.66 -21.14 39.38
N GLU A 349 -24.89 -20.91 40.68
CA GLU A 349 -24.58 -19.61 41.30
C GLU A 349 -23.10 -19.29 41.08
N GLY A 350 -22.85 -18.36 40.17
CA GLY A 350 -21.61 -17.60 40.00
C GLY A 350 -20.37 -18.29 39.43
N SER A 351 -20.26 -19.62 39.33
CA SER A 351 -18.99 -20.22 38.84
C SER A 351 -18.96 -20.36 37.32
N LYS A 352 -19.72 -21.28 36.72
CA LYS A 352 -19.40 -21.71 35.35
C LYS A 352 -19.69 -20.66 34.27
N ILE A 353 -20.81 -19.95 34.35
CA ILE A 353 -21.15 -18.87 33.41
C ILE A 353 -20.24 -17.65 33.62
N GLU A 354 -19.93 -17.30 34.86
CA GLU A 354 -19.03 -16.19 35.19
C GLU A 354 -17.59 -16.51 34.76
N ASP A 355 -17.15 -17.76 34.97
CA ASP A 355 -15.86 -18.30 34.52
C ASP A 355 -15.78 -18.27 32.99
N LEU A 356 -16.86 -18.63 32.29
CA LEU A 356 -16.95 -18.53 30.83
C LEU A 356 -16.93 -17.07 30.35
N LYS A 357 -17.65 -16.15 31.01
CA LYS A 357 -17.59 -14.71 30.70
C LYS A 357 -16.20 -14.14 30.91
N LYS A 358 -15.55 -14.51 32.02
CA LYS A 358 -14.18 -14.11 32.35
C LYS A 358 -13.19 -14.68 31.32
N ARG A 359 -13.33 -15.95 30.95
CA ARG A 359 -12.52 -16.59 29.90
C ARG A 359 -12.74 -15.93 28.55
N ASN A 360 -13.97 -15.59 28.19
CA ASN A 360 -14.26 -14.88 26.94
C ASN A 360 -13.66 -13.47 26.94
N SER A 361 -13.77 -12.74 28.05
CA SER A 361 -13.11 -11.45 28.24
C SER A 361 -11.57 -11.55 28.12
N ASP A 362 -10.96 -12.53 28.78
CA ASP A 362 -9.51 -12.76 28.72
C ASP A 362 -9.06 -13.13 27.30
N LEU A 363 -9.78 -14.03 26.61
CA LEU A 363 -9.52 -14.40 25.22
C LEU A 363 -9.71 -13.23 24.26
N THR A 364 -10.70 -12.37 24.49
CA THR A 364 -10.93 -11.17 23.69
C THR A 364 -9.79 -10.17 23.85
N ARG A 365 -9.32 -9.98 25.10
CA ARG A 365 -8.16 -9.13 25.40
C ARG A 365 -6.89 -9.69 24.78
N ASP A 366 -6.65 -10.99 24.88
CA ASP A 366 -5.45 -11.61 24.32
C ASP A 366 -5.52 -11.64 22.79
N GLY A 367 -6.69 -11.88 22.20
CA GLY A 367 -6.92 -11.71 20.77
C GLY A 367 -6.61 -10.29 20.28
N ALA A 368 -6.97 -9.26 21.06
CA ALA A 368 -6.60 -7.89 20.75
C ALA A 368 -5.08 -7.64 20.84
N LYS A 369 -4.41 -8.18 21.87
CA LYS A 369 -2.94 -8.11 21.99
C LYS A 369 -2.23 -8.82 20.83
N PHE A 370 -2.69 -10.02 20.45
CA PHE A 370 -2.14 -10.76 19.31
C PHE A 370 -2.35 -10.02 18.00
N ARG A 371 -3.52 -9.41 17.79
CA ARG A 371 -3.76 -8.56 16.62
C ARG A 371 -2.79 -7.38 16.57
N ASN A 372 -2.58 -6.70 17.70
CA ASN A 372 -1.63 -5.59 17.79
C ASN A 372 -0.18 -6.05 17.55
N TYR A 373 0.22 -7.18 18.13
CA TYR A 373 1.53 -7.79 17.90
C TYR A 373 1.74 -8.13 16.42
N CYS A 374 0.77 -8.80 15.78
CA CYS A 374 0.81 -9.12 14.35
C CYS A 374 0.85 -7.86 13.48
N GLN A 375 0.14 -6.80 13.86
CA GLN A 375 0.18 -5.52 13.14
C GLN A 375 1.56 -4.87 13.26
N GLU A 376 2.17 -4.88 14.45
CA GLU A 376 3.51 -4.34 14.69
C GLU A 376 4.59 -5.12 13.94
N LYS A 377 4.50 -6.46 13.94
CA LYS A 377 5.38 -7.32 13.13
C LYS A 377 5.20 -7.05 11.63
N ARG A 378 3.97 -6.89 11.15
CA ARG A 378 3.71 -6.51 9.74
C ARG A 378 4.33 -5.16 9.39
N LYS A 379 4.18 -4.14 10.24
CA LYS A 379 4.84 -2.83 10.04
C LYS A 379 6.36 -2.97 10.00
N ARG A 380 6.93 -3.82 10.85
CA ARG A 380 8.38 -4.06 10.90
C ARG A 380 8.88 -4.79 9.65
N VAL A 381 8.15 -5.78 9.17
CA VAL A 381 8.43 -6.45 7.88
C VAL A 381 8.38 -5.45 6.74
N GLU A 382 7.37 -4.59 6.68
CA GLU A 382 7.24 -3.57 5.64
C GLU A 382 8.39 -2.56 5.67
N LYS A 383 8.80 -2.12 6.88
CA LYS A 383 9.97 -1.27 7.06
C LYS A 383 11.23 -1.92 6.51
N TYR A 384 11.48 -3.19 6.82
CA TYR A 384 12.66 -3.89 6.31
C TYR A 384 12.59 -4.13 4.80
N ARG A 385 11.41 -4.45 4.24
CA ARG A 385 11.21 -4.52 2.79
C ARG A 385 11.55 -3.20 2.09
N SER A 386 11.08 -2.07 2.63
CA SER A 386 11.40 -0.76 2.09
C SER A 386 12.89 -0.43 2.18
N ILE A 387 13.54 -0.81 3.28
CA ILE A 387 14.98 -0.59 3.46
C ILE A 387 15.78 -1.45 2.47
N ASN A 388 15.43 -2.73 2.33
CA ASN A 388 16.09 -3.63 1.38
C ASN A 388 15.99 -3.11 -0.04
N LYS A 389 14.81 -2.62 -0.44
CA LYS A 389 14.62 -2.02 -1.77
C LYS A 389 15.55 -0.82 -2.00
N VAL A 390 15.68 0.08 -1.02
CA VAL A 390 16.59 1.24 -1.14
C VAL A 390 18.05 0.80 -1.24
N VAL A 391 18.46 -0.24 -0.50
CA VAL A 391 19.81 -0.79 -0.60
C VAL A 391 20.05 -1.45 -1.96
N GLU A 392 19.10 -2.23 -2.45
CA GLU A 392 19.17 -2.85 -3.78
C GLU A 392 19.30 -1.80 -4.89
N ASP A 393 18.56 -0.69 -4.78
CA ASP A 393 18.63 0.40 -5.74
C ASP A 393 19.99 1.14 -5.68
N GLU A 394 20.56 1.33 -4.48
CA GLU A 394 21.89 1.95 -4.32
C GLU A 394 23.02 1.03 -4.80
N VAL A 395 22.92 -0.28 -4.57
CA VAL A 395 23.86 -1.28 -5.13
C VAL A 395 23.85 -1.21 -6.65
N LYS A 396 22.67 -1.22 -7.28
CA LYS A 396 22.55 -1.08 -8.74
C LYS A 396 23.14 0.24 -9.24
N ARG A 397 22.96 1.34 -8.50
CA ARG A 397 23.54 2.64 -8.85
C ARG A 397 25.07 2.57 -8.83
N LEU A 398 25.65 2.04 -7.76
CA LEU A 398 27.10 1.88 -7.60
C LEU A 398 27.69 0.94 -8.64
N ASP A 399 27.02 -0.17 -8.96
CA ASP A 399 27.45 -1.08 -10.02
C ASP A 399 27.48 -0.38 -11.39
N SER A 400 26.48 0.45 -11.69
CA SER A 400 26.46 1.23 -12.93
C SER A 400 27.57 2.30 -12.99
N GLU A 401 27.94 2.87 -11.84
CA GLU A 401 29.01 3.86 -11.72
C GLU A 401 30.39 3.20 -11.85
N ASN A 402 30.60 2.07 -11.18
CA ASN A 402 31.80 1.25 -11.34
C ASN A 402 31.97 0.80 -12.78
N HIS A 403 30.91 0.35 -13.45
CA HIS A 403 30.99 -0.04 -14.85
C HIS A 403 31.42 1.12 -15.76
N LYS A 404 30.92 2.34 -15.50
CA LYS A 404 31.37 3.55 -16.22
C LYS A 404 32.83 3.89 -15.95
N LEU A 405 33.29 3.78 -14.70
CA LEU A 405 34.68 4.02 -14.32
C LEU A 405 35.62 2.97 -14.94
N GLU A 406 35.20 1.71 -15.00
CA GLU A 406 35.93 0.65 -15.69
C GLU A 406 36.04 0.92 -17.19
N GLN A 407 34.95 1.38 -17.83
CA GLN A 407 34.98 1.81 -19.23
C GLN A 407 35.94 3.00 -19.43
N GLN A 408 35.86 4.04 -18.60
CA GLN A 408 36.76 5.19 -18.68
C GLN A 408 38.23 4.80 -18.45
N LYS A 409 38.49 3.90 -17.50
CA LYS A 409 39.82 3.35 -17.27
C LYS A 409 40.32 2.60 -18.51
N ALA A 410 39.49 1.74 -19.10
CA ALA A 410 39.84 1.02 -20.32
C ALA A 410 40.12 1.97 -21.50
N GLU A 411 39.29 3.02 -21.68
CA GLU A 411 39.51 4.06 -22.69
C GLU A 411 40.83 4.84 -22.46
N LEU A 412 41.16 5.15 -21.20
CA LEU A 412 42.40 5.84 -20.87
C LEU A 412 43.61 4.94 -21.09
N GLU A 413 43.52 3.65 -20.74
CA GLU A 413 44.56 2.65 -21.03
C GLU A 413 44.74 2.47 -22.54
N GLU A 414 43.66 2.48 -23.33
CA GLU A 414 43.72 2.44 -24.79
C GLU A 414 44.38 3.69 -25.36
N LYS A 415 44.01 4.90 -24.91
CA LYS A 415 44.68 6.15 -25.30
C LYS A 415 46.15 6.16 -24.91
N LEU A 416 46.52 5.55 -23.78
CA LEU A 416 47.90 5.42 -23.35
C LEU A 416 48.70 4.48 -24.29
N LYS A 417 48.09 3.36 -24.68
CA LYS A 417 48.64 2.42 -25.68
C LYS A 417 48.76 3.08 -27.05
N GLU A 418 47.74 3.80 -27.51
CA GLU A 418 47.74 4.52 -28.79
C GLU A 418 48.89 5.54 -28.86
N LYS A 419 49.14 6.26 -27.77
CA LYS A 419 50.22 7.25 -27.67
C LYS A 419 51.60 6.65 -27.41
N ASN A 420 51.72 5.33 -27.23
CA ASN A 420 52.98 4.63 -26.93
C ASN A 420 53.76 5.27 -25.76
N VAL A 421 53.08 5.81 -24.75
CA VAL A 421 53.72 6.36 -23.55
C VAL A 421 53.65 5.30 -22.45
N PRO A 422 54.78 4.71 -22.01
CA PRO A 422 54.79 3.79 -20.89
C PRO A 422 54.31 4.50 -19.61
N LEU A 423 53.54 3.81 -18.77
CA LEU A 423 53.05 4.36 -17.49
C LEU A 423 54.21 4.91 -16.62
N ALA A 424 55.37 4.24 -16.66
CA ALA A 424 56.59 4.69 -15.99
C ALA A 424 57.14 6.02 -16.53
N THR A 425 56.97 6.30 -17.82
CA THR A 425 57.38 7.57 -18.44
C THR A 425 56.44 8.70 -18.02
N LEU A 426 55.13 8.43 -17.86
CA LEU A 426 54.18 9.40 -17.35
C LEU A 426 54.47 9.79 -15.89
N GLU A 427 54.79 8.81 -15.04
CA GLU A 427 55.22 9.08 -13.66
C GLU A 427 56.53 9.88 -13.60
N SER A 428 57.47 9.63 -14.52
CA SER A 428 58.68 10.45 -14.65
C SER A 428 58.36 11.88 -15.06
N LEU A 429 57.44 12.05 -16.01
CA LEU A 429 57.03 13.37 -16.50
C LEU A 429 56.28 14.18 -15.41
N VAL A 430 55.49 13.51 -14.57
CA VAL A 430 54.83 14.15 -13.42
C VAL A 430 55.88 14.59 -12.39
N LYS A 431 56.89 13.75 -12.10
CA LYS A 431 57.99 14.14 -11.21
C LYS A 431 58.82 15.30 -11.77
N GLU A 432 59.08 15.31 -13.07
CA GLU A 432 59.75 16.43 -13.74
C GLU A 432 58.90 17.70 -13.69
N HIS A 433 57.59 17.60 -13.90
CA HIS A 433 56.68 18.74 -13.80
C HIS A 433 56.58 19.27 -12.36
N GLU A 434 56.53 18.40 -11.35
CA GLU A 434 56.59 18.80 -9.92
C GLU A 434 57.93 19.48 -9.59
N ALA A 435 59.04 18.95 -10.08
CA ALA A 435 60.36 19.55 -9.90
C ALA A 435 60.46 20.92 -10.58
N GLU A 436 59.93 21.07 -11.80
CA GLU A 436 59.92 22.33 -12.54
C GLU A 436 58.98 23.36 -11.90
N THR A 437 57.83 22.92 -11.38
CA THR A 437 56.91 23.79 -10.62
C THR A 437 57.60 24.32 -9.36
N LYS A 438 58.34 23.45 -8.66
CA LYS A 438 59.14 23.85 -7.49
C LYS A 438 60.25 24.83 -7.87
N ARG A 439 60.94 24.60 -8.98
CA ARG A 439 61.97 25.51 -9.50
C ARG A 439 61.40 26.88 -9.86
N CYS A 440 60.22 26.94 -10.47
CA CYS A 440 59.52 28.19 -10.76
C CYS A 440 59.17 28.94 -9.47
N ALA A 441 58.70 28.24 -8.44
CA ALA A 441 58.41 28.83 -7.13
C ALA A 441 59.68 29.41 -6.47
N ASP A 442 60.79 28.66 -6.51
CA ASP A 442 62.08 29.10 -5.97
C ASP A 442 62.63 30.33 -6.72
N LEU A 443 62.51 30.36 -8.06
CA LEU A 443 62.95 31.49 -8.88
C LEU A 443 62.10 32.74 -8.59
N THR A 444 60.80 32.57 -8.38
CA THR A 444 59.88 33.66 -8.02
C THR A 444 60.23 34.23 -6.65
N ALA A 445 60.52 33.37 -5.66
CA ALA A 445 60.96 33.82 -4.34
C ALA A 445 62.32 34.56 -4.39
N HIS A 446 63.24 34.10 -5.24
CA HIS A 446 64.52 34.76 -5.45
C HIS A 446 64.38 36.14 -6.10
N LEU A 447 63.46 36.29 -7.07
CA LEU A 447 63.16 37.57 -7.70
C LEU A 447 62.58 38.59 -6.70
N GLU A 448 61.63 38.17 -5.85
CA GLU A 448 61.07 39.05 -4.82
C GLU A 448 62.11 39.49 -3.80
N THR A 449 63.03 38.60 -3.40
CA THR A 449 64.16 38.97 -2.53
C THR A 449 65.04 40.05 -3.17
N ARG A 450 65.34 39.91 -4.47
CA ARG A 450 66.16 40.87 -5.22
C ARG A 450 65.44 42.21 -5.40
N ARG A 451 64.13 42.18 -5.60
CA ARG A 451 63.26 43.36 -5.68
C ARG A 451 63.27 44.15 -4.38
N LEU A 452 63.16 43.47 -3.23
CA LEU A 452 63.26 44.13 -1.92
C LEU A 452 64.63 44.79 -1.72
N ALA A 453 65.73 44.10 -2.01
CA ALA A 453 67.08 44.66 -1.91
C ALA A 453 67.32 45.84 -2.87
N TYR A 454 66.68 45.83 -4.05
CA TYR A 454 66.71 46.96 -4.97
C TYR A 454 65.96 48.18 -4.39
N ASN A 455 64.75 47.97 -3.83
CA ASN A 455 63.97 49.04 -3.23
C ASN A 455 64.71 49.70 -2.06
N GLU A 456 65.37 48.92 -1.20
CA GLU A 456 66.21 49.46 -0.12
C GLU A 456 67.35 50.34 -0.66
N LYS A 457 68.00 49.93 -1.76
CA LYS A 457 69.03 50.75 -2.43
C LYS A 457 68.46 52.03 -3.01
N VAL A 458 67.26 51.99 -3.60
CA VAL A 458 66.60 53.20 -4.12
C VAL A 458 66.27 54.16 -2.97
N GLU A 459 65.75 53.66 -1.85
CA GLU A 459 65.42 54.47 -0.68
C GLU A 459 66.66 55.15 -0.08
N THR A 460 67.76 54.41 0.08
CA THR A 460 69.04 54.98 0.55
C THR A 460 69.60 56.05 -0.40
N LEU A 461 69.46 55.86 -1.72
CA LEU A 461 69.84 56.88 -2.71
C LEU A 461 68.95 58.13 -2.63
N MET A 462 67.64 57.97 -2.39
CA MET A 462 66.73 59.12 -2.20
C MET A 462 67.13 59.96 -0.98
N VAL A 463 67.45 59.31 0.14
CA VAL A 463 67.92 60.00 1.35
C VAL A 463 69.24 60.75 1.09
N LEU A 464 70.17 60.12 0.35
CA LEU A 464 71.46 60.74 0.02
C LEU A 464 71.28 61.95 -0.92
N ARG A 465 70.41 61.83 -1.92
CA ARG A 465 70.04 62.92 -2.83
C ARG A 465 69.47 64.11 -2.05
N ASP A 466 68.57 63.87 -1.11
CA ASP A 466 67.95 64.93 -0.32
C ASP A 466 68.97 65.60 0.63
N LYS A 467 69.97 64.84 1.12
CA LYS A 467 71.09 65.39 1.89
C LYS A 467 72.00 66.29 1.04
N VAL A 468 72.33 65.87 -0.19
CA VAL A 468 73.13 66.68 -1.13
C VAL A 468 72.36 67.95 -1.51
N ARG A 469 71.06 67.88 -1.75
CA ARG A 469 70.20 69.05 -2.00
C ARG A 469 70.25 70.04 -0.84
N LYS A 470 70.09 69.57 0.40
CA LYS A 470 70.21 70.43 1.59
C LYS A 470 71.58 71.10 1.70
N GLN A 471 72.67 70.37 1.42
CA GLN A 471 74.01 70.94 1.42
C GLN A 471 74.22 71.99 0.32
N ALA A 472 73.64 71.77 -0.87
CA ALA A 472 73.66 72.74 -1.96
C ALA A 472 72.84 74.01 -1.60
N ASP A 473 71.67 73.84 -0.98
CA ASP A 473 70.84 74.96 -0.52
C ASP A 473 71.53 75.75 0.60
N GLU A 474 72.19 75.08 1.54
CA GLU A 474 73.00 75.71 2.60
C GLU A 474 74.20 76.47 2.01
N PHE A 475 74.88 75.92 1.02
CA PHE A 475 75.98 76.57 0.31
C PHE A 475 75.48 77.81 -0.45
N ASN A 476 74.40 77.68 -1.22
CA ASN A 476 73.78 78.78 -1.96
C ASN A 476 73.27 79.89 -1.01
N THR A 477 72.79 79.51 0.19
CA THR A 477 72.41 80.47 1.24
C THR A 477 73.63 81.19 1.82
N LYS A 478 74.77 80.51 1.99
CA LYS A 478 76.03 81.12 2.44
C LYS A 478 76.62 82.05 1.38
N VAL A 479 76.59 81.68 0.11
CA VAL A 479 77.04 82.52 -1.01
C VAL A 479 76.19 83.79 -1.11
N LYS A 480 74.86 83.68 -0.99
CA LYS A 480 73.95 84.85 -0.95
C LYS A 480 74.19 85.78 0.25
N LYS A 481 74.69 85.27 1.38
CA LYS A 481 75.05 86.09 2.55
C LYS A 481 76.40 86.80 2.41
N LEU A 482 77.33 86.24 1.64
CA LEU A 482 78.68 86.79 1.47
C LEU A 482 78.78 87.85 0.35
N PHE A 483 77.84 87.86 -0.60
CA PHE A 483 77.84 88.80 -1.74
C PHE A 483 76.45 89.44 -1.99
N PRO A 484 76.12 90.62 -1.41
CA PRO A 484 74.80 91.25 -1.55
C PRO A 484 74.53 92.00 -2.86
N THR A 485 75.53 92.19 -3.73
CA THR A 485 75.40 92.99 -4.97
C THR A 485 75.41 92.09 -6.22
N VAL A 486 74.46 92.35 -7.12
CA VAL A 486 73.95 91.42 -8.16
C VAL A 486 74.93 91.10 -9.32
N GLN A 487 76.05 91.82 -9.48
CA GLN A 487 76.87 91.69 -10.70
C GLN A 487 77.99 90.61 -10.66
N GLU A 488 78.29 90.00 -9.52
CA GLU A 488 79.31 88.91 -9.42
C GLU A 488 78.72 87.54 -9.03
N GLN A 489 77.40 87.41 -8.99
CA GLN A 489 76.73 86.18 -8.49
C GLN A 489 76.66 85.04 -9.52
N HIS A 490 76.97 85.27 -10.79
CA HIS A 490 76.72 84.31 -11.87
C HIS A 490 77.86 83.31 -12.11
N GLU A 491 79.04 83.50 -11.51
CA GLU A 491 80.21 82.66 -11.78
C GLU A 491 80.43 81.54 -10.74
N PHE A 492 79.71 81.57 -9.61
CA PHE A 492 79.90 80.62 -8.51
C PHE A 492 78.63 79.87 -8.08
N LEU A 493 77.53 80.00 -8.84
CA LEU A 493 76.32 79.23 -8.62
C LEU A 493 76.34 77.97 -9.50
N LEU A 494 76.35 76.81 -8.84
CA LEU A 494 76.05 75.53 -9.48
C LEU A 494 74.57 75.51 -9.88
N VAL A 495 74.28 75.96 -11.09
CA VAL A 495 72.95 75.85 -11.69
C VAL A 495 72.83 74.47 -12.31
N TYR A 496 72.38 73.51 -11.49
CA TYR A 496 71.85 72.26 -12.01
C TYR A 496 70.60 72.58 -12.82
N ASN A 497 70.67 72.40 -14.14
CA ASN A 497 69.60 72.78 -15.06
C ASN A 497 68.71 71.55 -15.34
N PRO A 498 67.51 71.46 -14.74
CA PRO A 498 66.69 70.23 -14.78
C PRO A 498 65.85 70.10 -16.07
N GLY A 499 66.17 70.86 -17.12
CA GLY A 499 65.47 70.85 -18.42
C GLY A 499 66.39 70.56 -19.63
N ALA A 500 67.55 69.93 -19.42
CA ALA A 500 68.48 69.56 -20.50
C ALA A 500 68.23 68.12 -20.99
N THR A 501 68.27 67.88 -22.30
CA THR A 501 67.65 66.70 -22.94
C THR A 501 68.61 65.56 -23.33
N THR A 502 69.88 65.54 -22.87
CA THR A 502 70.90 64.46 -22.98
C THR A 502 72.13 64.81 -22.14
N ALA A 503 72.89 63.77 -21.74
CA ALA A 503 74.02 63.81 -20.80
C ALA A 503 75.17 64.79 -21.11
N ASN A 504 75.23 65.35 -22.32
CA ASN A 504 76.36 66.13 -22.78
C ASN A 504 76.09 67.65 -22.94
N GLU A 505 74.95 68.15 -22.47
CA GLU A 505 74.80 69.58 -22.12
C GLU A 505 74.55 69.77 -20.62
N LEU A 506 74.59 68.65 -19.90
CA LEU A 506 75.20 68.61 -18.58
C LEU A 506 76.74 68.73 -18.67
N LEU A 507 77.38 68.41 -19.82
CA LEU A 507 78.82 68.54 -20.14
C LEU A 507 79.13 68.40 -21.67
N SER A 508 79.49 69.49 -22.37
CA SER A 508 79.93 69.60 -23.79
C SER A 508 79.88 68.36 -24.73
N TYR A 509 78.73 68.09 -25.36
CA TYR A 509 78.49 67.26 -26.56
C TYR A 509 76.97 67.13 -26.89
N ASP A 510 76.64 66.96 -28.17
CA ASP A 510 75.29 67.17 -28.71
C ASP A 510 74.26 66.11 -28.29
N VAL A 511 73.10 66.61 -27.94
CA VAL A 511 72.11 66.09 -27.01
C VAL A 511 70.81 65.81 -27.75
N ASP A 512 70.23 66.91 -28.25
CA ASP A 512 68.86 66.96 -28.74
C ASP A 512 68.63 66.14 -30.03
N GLN A 513 69.68 65.90 -30.82
CA GLN A 513 69.53 65.22 -32.12
C GLN A 513 69.79 63.70 -32.09
N LYS A 514 70.39 63.16 -31.02
CA LYS A 514 70.76 61.72 -30.97
C LYS A 514 70.23 60.95 -29.77
N LEU A 515 70.23 61.50 -28.55
CA LEU A 515 69.75 60.76 -27.38
C LEU A 515 68.27 60.98 -27.14
N THR A 516 67.74 62.19 -27.34
CA THR A 516 66.33 62.52 -27.09
C THR A 516 65.34 61.62 -27.85
N PRO A 517 65.47 61.38 -29.17
CA PRO A 517 64.55 60.47 -29.88
C PRO A 517 64.75 58.98 -29.58
N VAL A 518 65.86 58.60 -28.94
CA VAL A 518 66.10 57.23 -28.42
C VAL A 518 65.52 57.10 -27.02
N LEU A 519 65.65 58.13 -26.19
CA LEU A 519 65.03 58.25 -24.87
C LEU A 519 63.52 58.32 -24.97
N ASP A 520 62.94 59.09 -25.91
CA ASP A 520 61.49 59.15 -26.12
C ASP A 520 60.93 57.79 -26.56
N ARG A 521 61.66 57.06 -27.42
CA ARG A 521 61.27 55.70 -27.83
C ARG A 521 61.39 54.70 -26.69
N LEU A 522 62.46 54.81 -25.90
CA LEU A 522 62.63 53.98 -24.71
C LEU A 522 61.56 54.29 -23.67
N GLU A 523 61.24 55.56 -23.43
CA GLU A 523 60.19 56.00 -22.50
C GLU A 523 58.82 55.46 -22.92
N ILE A 524 58.48 55.55 -24.21
CA ILE A 524 57.22 54.99 -24.72
C ILE A 524 57.19 53.46 -24.53
N THR A 525 58.30 52.77 -24.79
CA THR A 525 58.38 51.30 -24.66
C THR A 525 58.28 50.87 -23.19
N GLU A 526 59.07 51.49 -22.31
CA GLU A 526 59.05 51.23 -20.86
C GLU A 526 57.69 51.59 -20.25
N ARG A 527 57.02 52.63 -20.75
CA ARG A 527 55.68 53.01 -20.31
C ARG A 527 54.62 52.00 -20.76
N GLN A 528 54.74 51.48 -21.99
CA GLN A 528 53.88 50.39 -22.47
C GLN A 528 54.09 49.10 -21.67
N ASP A 529 55.34 48.74 -21.39
CA ASP A 529 55.68 47.59 -20.55
C ASP A 529 55.17 47.78 -19.11
N PHE A 530 55.30 48.99 -18.56
CA PHE A 530 54.77 49.34 -17.24
C PHE A 530 53.24 49.25 -17.18
N ASP A 531 52.54 49.77 -18.20
CA ASP A 531 51.08 49.68 -18.29
C ASP A 531 50.63 48.22 -18.44
N GLN A 532 51.36 47.41 -19.22
CA GLN A 532 51.08 45.99 -19.38
C GLN A 532 51.30 45.20 -18.08
N ILE A 533 52.40 45.46 -17.37
CA ILE A 533 52.69 44.87 -16.05
C ILE A 533 51.63 45.30 -15.03
N THR A 534 51.18 46.55 -15.07
CA THR A 534 50.14 47.07 -14.17
C THR A 534 48.80 46.37 -14.42
N LEU A 535 48.43 46.19 -15.69
CA LEU A 535 47.21 45.48 -16.07
C LEU A 535 47.25 43.99 -15.66
N GLU A 536 48.37 43.30 -15.90
CA GLU A 536 48.56 41.92 -15.45
C GLU A 536 48.54 41.81 -13.91
N THR A 537 49.15 42.77 -13.20
CA THR A 537 49.09 42.83 -11.74
C THR A 537 47.66 43.01 -11.25
N GLN A 538 46.88 43.88 -11.89
CA GLN A 538 45.47 44.06 -11.56
C GLN A 538 44.65 42.78 -11.83
N ARG A 539 44.87 42.14 -12.98
CA ARG A 539 44.21 40.89 -13.35
C ARG A 539 44.52 39.76 -12.37
N LEU A 540 45.77 39.61 -11.96
CA LEU A 540 46.18 38.63 -10.96
C LEU A 540 45.54 38.93 -9.61
N ARG A 541 45.45 40.20 -9.22
CA ARG A 541 44.79 40.62 -7.97
C ARG A 541 43.31 40.28 -7.97
N GLU A 542 42.59 40.59 -9.05
CA GLU A 542 41.18 40.22 -9.22
C GLU A 542 40.98 38.70 -9.15
N LYS A 543 41.90 37.92 -9.76
CA LYS A 543 41.87 36.45 -9.68
C LYS A 543 42.13 35.95 -8.26
N THR A 544 43.06 36.56 -7.53
CA THR A 544 43.32 36.23 -6.11
C THR A 544 42.13 36.57 -5.22
N ASP A 545 41.48 37.71 -5.45
CA ASP A 545 40.30 38.11 -4.69
C ASP A 545 39.11 37.16 -4.97
N ALA A 546 38.93 36.76 -6.23
CA ALA A 546 37.93 35.74 -6.60
C ALA A 546 38.20 34.40 -5.91
N LEU A 547 39.45 33.90 -5.96
CA LEU A 547 39.82 32.65 -5.28
C LEU A 547 39.65 32.75 -3.76
N ASN A 548 39.93 33.91 -3.15
CA ASN A 548 39.70 34.12 -1.73
C ASN A 548 38.21 34.09 -1.37
N ALA A 549 37.35 34.67 -2.23
CA ALA A 549 35.90 34.59 -2.05
C ALA A 549 35.41 33.14 -2.14
N ASP A 550 35.88 32.37 -3.13
CA ASP A 550 35.56 30.95 -3.28
C ASP A 550 36.02 30.13 -2.06
N ILE A 551 37.23 30.38 -1.55
CA ILE A 551 37.73 29.72 -0.32
C ILE A 551 36.85 30.04 0.89
N GLN A 552 36.39 31.28 1.04
CA GLN A 552 35.48 31.64 2.14
C GLN A 552 34.13 30.96 2.00
N GLN A 553 33.59 30.88 0.79
CA GLN A 553 32.36 30.15 0.51
C GLN A 553 32.51 28.66 0.87
N ILE A 554 33.59 28.01 0.42
CA ILE A 554 33.88 26.60 0.73
C ILE A 554 34.00 26.40 2.25
N LYS A 555 34.63 27.33 2.97
CA LYS A 555 34.73 27.27 4.45
C LYS A 555 33.36 27.36 5.14
N MET A 556 32.48 28.23 4.66
CA MET A 556 31.12 28.34 5.19
C MET A 556 30.32 27.06 4.92
N GLU A 557 30.39 26.52 3.71
CA GLU A 557 29.74 25.26 3.34
C GLU A 557 30.29 24.08 4.17
N LEU A 558 31.60 24.02 4.41
CA LEU A 558 32.23 23.02 5.27
C LEU A 558 31.70 23.11 6.71
N ALA A 559 31.60 24.32 7.27
CA ALA A 559 31.10 24.53 8.63
C ALA A 559 29.61 24.12 8.76
N GLU A 560 28.79 24.42 7.75
CA GLU A 560 27.40 23.97 7.71
C GLU A 560 27.31 22.44 7.64
N LYS A 561 28.11 21.80 6.79
CA LYS A 561 28.16 20.34 6.66
C LYS A 561 28.63 19.67 7.95
N GLN A 562 29.61 20.24 8.63
CA GLN A 562 30.08 19.76 9.93
C GLN A 562 28.96 19.79 10.98
N LYS A 563 28.22 20.90 11.07
CA LYS A 563 27.07 21.01 11.96
C LYS A 563 25.95 20.02 11.61
N GLU A 564 25.72 19.78 10.31
CA GLU A 564 24.76 18.78 9.83
C GLU A 564 25.14 17.36 10.27
N VAL A 565 26.44 17.03 10.22
CA VAL A 565 26.98 15.74 10.67
C VAL A 565 26.83 15.60 12.19
N GLU A 566 27.16 16.62 12.98
CA GLU A 566 27.00 16.60 14.44
C GLU A 566 25.54 16.43 14.87
N MET A 567 24.60 17.13 14.21
CA MET A 567 23.17 16.95 14.47
C MET A 567 22.68 15.54 14.12
N LYS A 568 23.19 14.94 13.04
CA LYS A 568 22.86 13.55 12.67
C LYS A 568 23.45 12.58 13.70
N ALA A 569 24.70 12.76 14.11
CA ALA A 569 25.36 11.94 15.13
C ALA A 569 24.57 11.94 16.45
N LYS A 570 24.19 13.12 16.94
CA LYS A 570 23.36 13.25 18.16
C LYS A 570 22.01 12.52 18.04
N LYS A 571 21.34 12.64 16.89
CA LYS A 571 20.08 11.91 16.63
C LYS A 571 20.28 10.39 16.63
N PHE A 572 21.41 9.88 16.14
CA PHE A 572 21.72 8.46 16.20
C PHE A 572 21.98 8.00 17.63
N GLU A 573 22.72 8.77 18.43
CA GLU A 573 22.96 8.46 19.84
C GLU A 573 21.67 8.43 20.66
N ASP A 574 20.80 9.43 20.48
CA ASP A 574 19.48 9.49 21.13
C ASP A 574 18.60 8.29 20.68
N GLY A 575 18.64 7.93 19.39
CA GLY A 575 17.95 6.76 18.86
C GLY A 575 18.45 5.44 19.45
N LEU A 576 19.76 5.28 19.64
CA LEU A 576 20.36 4.11 20.29
C LEU A 576 20.00 4.03 21.78
N ARG A 577 19.92 5.18 22.46
CA ARG A 577 19.46 5.23 23.86
C ARG A 577 18.00 4.76 23.96
N GLN A 578 17.11 5.33 23.14
CA GLN A 578 15.70 4.96 23.12
C GLN A 578 15.50 3.48 22.78
N PHE A 579 16.23 2.96 21.78
CA PHE A 579 16.17 1.55 21.40
C PHE A 579 16.56 0.63 22.55
N ARG A 580 17.61 0.97 23.32
CA ARG A 580 18.03 0.20 24.49
C ARG A 580 16.96 0.20 25.59
N GLU A 581 16.39 1.36 25.90
CA GLU A 581 15.33 1.48 26.90
C GLU A 581 14.07 0.69 26.52
N ASP A 582 13.69 0.73 25.24
CA ASP A 582 12.52 -0.01 24.78
C ASP A 582 12.79 -1.52 24.74
N ASN A 583 14.00 -1.94 24.34
CA ASN A 583 14.40 -3.35 24.38
C ASN A 583 14.37 -3.92 25.81
N GLU A 584 14.81 -3.13 26.80
CA GLU A 584 14.73 -3.50 28.21
C GLU A 584 13.27 -3.68 28.67
N LYS A 585 12.37 -2.77 28.30
CA LYS A 585 10.93 -2.90 28.59
C LYS A 585 10.33 -4.16 27.96
N TYR A 586 10.71 -4.48 26.72
CA TYR A 586 10.24 -5.69 26.04
C TYR A 586 10.78 -6.97 26.69
N ASN A 587 12.04 -6.98 27.14
CA ASN A 587 12.60 -8.11 27.87
C ASN A 587 11.84 -8.35 29.17
N ILE A 588 11.61 -7.32 29.98
CA ILE A 588 10.84 -7.41 31.24
C ILE A 588 9.41 -7.90 30.97
N LEU A 589 8.76 -7.43 29.90
CA LEU A 589 7.41 -7.87 29.57
C LEU A 589 7.38 -9.33 29.10
N THR A 590 8.40 -9.75 28.35
CA THR A 590 8.56 -11.14 27.88
C THR A 590 8.74 -12.08 29.05
N GLU A 591 9.62 -11.76 29.99
CA GLU A 591 9.84 -12.53 31.22
C GLU A 591 8.57 -12.66 32.06
N LYS A 592 7.77 -11.59 32.17
CA LYS A 592 6.46 -11.64 32.84
C LYS A 592 5.46 -12.57 32.14
N HIS A 593 5.45 -12.58 30.80
CA HIS A 593 4.57 -13.47 30.04
C HIS A 593 4.99 -14.93 30.12
N GLU A 594 6.29 -15.19 30.07
CA GLU A 594 6.87 -16.54 30.26
C GLU A 594 6.49 -17.10 31.63
N LYS A 595 6.69 -16.31 32.70
CA LYS A 595 6.27 -16.70 34.04
C LYS A 595 4.76 -16.97 34.18
N ALA A 596 3.92 -16.16 33.52
CA ALA A 596 2.47 -16.37 33.54
C ALA A 596 2.05 -17.64 32.78
N LEU A 597 2.75 -17.98 31.69
CA LEU A 597 2.54 -19.22 30.94
C LEU A 597 2.94 -20.44 31.79
N ASP A 598 4.08 -20.37 32.48
CA ASP A 598 4.53 -21.44 33.38
C ASP A 598 3.52 -21.66 34.52
N ASP A 599 3.02 -20.59 35.13
CA ASP A 599 2.01 -20.68 36.19
C ASP A 599 0.71 -21.34 35.70
N GLU A 600 0.23 -21.01 34.49
CA GLU A 600 -0.99 -21.59 33.92
C GLU A 600 -0.80 -23.05 33.48
N CYS A 601 0.38 -23.39 32.94
CA CYS A 601 0.76 -24.75 32.60
C CYS A 601 0.79 -25.64 33.86
N ASN A 602 1.37 -25.13 34.94
CA ASN A 602 1.40 -25.80 36.23
C ASN A 602 -0.01 -26.01 36.81
N ARG A 603 -0.89 -25.00 36.77
CA ARG A 603 -2.29 -25.12 37.20
C ARG A 603 -3.08 -26.14 36.39
N SER A 604 -2.87 -26.16 35.08
CA SER A 604 -3.51 -27.11 34.17
C SER A 604 -3.06 -28.54 34.48
N ARG A 605 -1.75 -28.73 34.70
CA ARG A 605 -1.16 -30.02 35.10
C ARG A 605 -1.74 -30.51 36.43
N ASP A 606 -1.83 -29.65 37.43
CA ASP A 606 -2.39 -30.00 38.74
C ASP A 606 -3.89 -30.35 38.66
N SER A 607 -4.64 -29.65 37.81
CA SER A 607 -6.06 -29.93 37.58
C SER A 607 -6.25 -31.28 36.88
N LEU A 608 -5.40 -31.60 35.91
CA LEU A 608 -5.41 -32.89 35.21
C LEU A 608 -5.07 -34.04 36.16
N ILE A 609 -4.07 -33.86 37.03
CA ILE A 609 -3.74 -34.83 38.08
C ILE A 609 -4.94 -35.07 39.01
N LYS A 610 -5.63 -34.01 39.45
CA LYS A 610 -6.84 -34.14 40.28
C LYS A 610 -7.97 -34.88 39.56
N ALA A 611 -8.22 -34.57 38.29
CA ALA A 611 -9.24 -35.24 37.49
C ALA A 611 -8.91 -36.73 37.28
N ARG A 612 -7.64 -37.05 37.00
CA ARG A 612 -7.16 -38.43 36.88
C ARG A 612 -7.35 -39.22 38.17
N ASN A 613 -7.05 -38.61 39.33
CA ASN A 613 -7.26 -39.26 40.62
C ASN A 613 -8.75 -39.50 40.92
N ARG A 614 -9.64 -38.59 40.53
CA ARG A 614 -11.10 -38.79 40.65
C ARG A 614 -11.58 -39.92 39.76
N LEU A 615 -11.12 -39.98 38.51
CA LEU A 615 -11.47 -41.06 37.58
C LEU A 615 -11.09 -42.42 38.16
N LEU A 616 -9.85 -42.57 38.65
CA LEU A 616 -9.40 -43.80 39.30
C LEU A 616 -10.27 -44.19 40.52
N ALA A 617 -10.73 -43.21 41.29
CA ALA A 617 -11.61 -43.45 42.43
C ALA A 617 -13.01 -43.92 42.01
N GLU A 618 -13.59 -43.33 40.96
CA GLU A 618 -14.89 -43.77 40.42
C GLU A 618 -14.80 -45.14 39.73
N GLU A 619 -13.71 -45.41 39.00
CA GLU A 619 -13.43 -46.72 38.41
C GLU A 619 -13.38 -47.81 39.50
N ALA A 620 -12.71 -47.54 40.62
CA ALA A 620 -12.68 -48.45 41.76
C ALA A 620 -14.08 -48.68 42.37
N ARG A 621 -14.89 -47.62 42.54
CA ARG A 621 -16.28 -47.75 43.02
C ARG A 621 -17.16 -48.55 42.08
N LEU A 622 -17.00 -48.36 40.78
CA LEU A 622 -17.77 -49.08 39.77
C LEU A 622 -17.40 -50.57 39.75
N GLN A 623 -16.11 -50.90 39.93
CA GLN A 623 -15.67 -52.27 40.12
C GLN A 623 -16.28 -52.90 41.39
N ASP A 624 -16.29 -52.19 42.52
CA ASP A 624 -16.91 -52.68 43.75
C ASP A 624 -18.42 -52.89 43.59
N MET A 625 -19.11 -51.99 42.89
CA MET A 625 -20.56 -52.11 42.63
C MET A 625 -20.87 -53.30 41.72
N LYS A 626 -20.07 -53.53 40.68
CA LYS A 626 -20.19 -54.72 39.82
C LYS A 626 -20.04 -56.00 40.63
N ARG A 627 -19.03 -56.07 41.50
CA ARG A 627 -18.83 -57.22 42.38
C ARG A 627 -20.04 -57.47 43.29
N ARG A 628 -20.60 -56.42 43.91
CA ARG A 628 -21.81 -56.55 44.74
C ARG A 628 -23.02 -57.02 43.95
N PHE A 629 -23.20 -56.53 42.73
CA PHE A 629 -24.29 -56.95 41.86
C PHE A 629 -24.15 -58.43 41.46
N GLU A 630 -22.93 -58.90 41.18
CA GLU A 630 -22.65 -60.31 40.92
C GLU A 630 -22.95 -61.18 42.15
N GLU A 631 -22.55 -60.73 43.35
CA GLU A 631 -22.86 -61.39 44.62
C GLU A 631 -24.39 -61.49 44.86
N GLU A 632 -25.13 -60.38 44.70
CA GLU A 632 -26.60 -60.37 44.83
C GLU A 632 -27.29 -61.26 43.79
N GLN A 633 -26.80 -61.27 42.54
CA GLN A 633 -27.35 -62.12 41.48
C GLN A 633 -27.18 -63.61 41.83
N GLU A 634 -26.03 -63.99 42.39
CA GLU A 634 -25.76 -65.36 42.82
C GLU A 634 -26.64 -65.77 44.01
N GLU A 635 -26.84 -64.89 45.00
CA GLU A 635 -27.76 -65.12 46.11
C GLU A 635 -29.21 -65.32 45.64
N LEU A 636 -29.67 -64.50 44.71
CA LEU A 636 -31.03 -64.57 44.16
C LEU A 636 -31.25 -65.86 43.36
N LEU A 637 -30.23 -66.28 42.59
CA LEU A 637 -30.21 -67.58 41.90
C LEU A 637 -30.29 -68.75 42.88
N MET A 638 -29.54 -68.68 43.99
CA MET A 638 -29.58 -69.70 45.04
C MET A 638 -30.95 -69.77 45.72
N ALA A 639 -31.54 -68.62 46.07
CA ALA A 639 -32.87 -68.53 46.64
C ALA A 639 -33.95 -69.09 45.69
N ALA A 640 -33.89 -68.74 44.40
CA ALA A 640 -34.82 -69.25 43.38
C ALA A 640 -34.72 -70.78 43.22
N ARG A 641 -33.49 -71.33 43.23
CA ARG A 641 -33.27 -72.79 43.21
C ARG A 641 -33.87 -73.47 44.44
N GLN A 642 -33.69 -72.88 45.61
CA GLN A 642 -34.22 -73.42 46.87
C GLN A 642 -35.76 -73.40 46.89
N LEU A 643 -36.38 -72.33 46.41
CA LEU A 643 -37.84 -72.23 46.27
C LEU A 643 -38.39 -73.25 45.27
N THR A 644 -37.69 -73.45 44.16
CA THR A 644 -38.04 -74.46 43.15
C THR A 644 -37.96 -75.87 43.74
N SER A 645 -36.96 -76.17 44.57
CA SER A 645 -36.85 -77.48 45.22
C SER A 645 -37.95 -77.69 46.26
N GLN A 646 -38.29 -76.67 47.05
CA GLN A 646 -39.40 -76.73 48.01
C GLN A 646 -40.74 -76.95 47.30
N PHE A 647 -40.97 -76.25 46.18
CA PHE A 647 -42.16 -76.45 45.36
C PHE A 647 -42.23 -77.88 44.80
N ALA A 648 -41.12 -78.41 44.27
CA ALA A 648 -41.04 -79.78 43.79
C ALA A 648 -41.36 -80.81 44.90
N GLN A 649 -40.79 -80.62 46.11
CA GLN A 649 -41.11 -81.47 47.27
C GLN A 649 -42.60 -81.39 47.64
N SER A 650 -43.18 -80.19 47.68
CA SER A 650 -44.61 -80.02 47.98
C SER A 650 -45.52 -80.67 46.93
N GLN A 651 -45.13 -80.64 45.64
CA GLN A 651 -45.85 -81.35 44.58
C GLN A 651 -45.78 -82.86 44.79
N GLU A 652 -44.61 -83.39 45.15
CA GLU A 652 -44.39 -84.82 45.41
C GLU A 652 -45.20 -85.32 46.61
N GLU A 653 -45.42 -84.47 47.63
CA GLU A 653 -46.30 -84.77 48.77
C GLU A 653 -47.80 -84.67 48.44
N LEU A 654 -48.21 -83.71 47.59
CA LEU A 654 -49.63 -83.46 47.24
C LEU A 654 -50.19 -84.44 46.21
N LEU A 655 -49.38 -84.89 45.26
CA LEU A 655 -49.76 -85.87 44.22
C LEU A 655 -50.40 -87.16 44.80
N PRO A 656 -49.77 -87.87 45.75
CA PRO A 656 -50.36 -89.07 46.35
C PRO A 656 -51.59 -88.77 47.20
N MET A 657 -51.67 -87.59 47.84
CA MET A 657 -52.89 -87.16 48.55
C MET A 657 -54.07 -86.95 47.59
N LEU A 658 -53.84 -86.31 46.44
CA LEU A 658 -54.86 -86.13 45.40
C LEU A 658 -55.27 -87.47 44.77
N GLU A 659 -54.34 -88.38 44.53
CA GLU A 659 -54.65 -89.75 44.08
C GLU A 659 -55.47 -90.53 45.13
N SER A 660 -55.20 -90.34 46.42
CA SER A 660 -55.99 -90.96 47.49
C SER A 660 -57.40 -90.39 47.58
N LEU A 661 -57.59 -89.09 47.36
CA LEU A 661 -58.89 -88.43 47.29
C LEU A 661 -59.68 -88.84 46.04
N ALA A 662 -59.01 -88.97 44.89
CA ALA A 662 -59.63 -89.46 43.66
C ALA A 662 -60.17 -90.89 43.83
N LYS A 663 -59.40 -91.79 44.46
CA LYS A 663 -59.87 -93.13 44.81
C LYS A 663 -61.07 -93.13 45.76
N LEU A 664 -61.14 -92.16 46.68
CA LEU A 664 -62.25 -92.02 47.63
C LEU A 664 -63.53 -91.44 47.01
N ILE A 665 -63.40 -90.72 45.89
CA ILE A 665 -64.52 -90.20 45.08
C ILE A 665 -65.07 -91.30 44.16
N ASP A 666 -64.21 -92.18 43.63
CA ASP A 666 -64.63 -93.34 42.81
C ASP A 666 -65.31 -94.47 43.63
N GLU A 667 -65.18 -94.46 44.96
CA GLU A 667 -65.82 -95.43 45.88
C GLU A 667 -67.21 -94.99 46.42
N LYS A 668 -67.77 -93.88 45.91
CA LYS A 668 -69.14 -93.41 46.20
C LYS A 668 -70.02 -93.50 44.97
#